data_AF-A0A1V1SXE8-F1
#
_entry.id   AF-A0A1V1SXE8-F1
#
_cell.length_a   1.000
_cell.length_b   1.000
_cell.length_c   1.000
_cell.angle_alpha   90.00
_cell.angle_beta   90.00
_cell.angle_gamma   90.00
#
_symmetry.space_group_name_H-M   'P 1'
#
loop_
_entity.id
_entity.type
_entity.pdbx_description
1 polymer ?
#
loop_
_entity_poly.entity_id
_entity_poly.type
_entity_poly.pdbx_seq_one_letter_code
_entity_poly.pdbx_strand_id
1 'polypeptide(L)'
;MSTSKRKRLNTEEPPQHMSAFALRKKLLAQQSQVTSPSVDEADDTGAGLSTESNKVATSPQKKARKVSTTRQSSIESKEASRRPSESPPDQVSTDLPVAPRSEVDQVPRSLSPLSAEEEEEEESDINSSAQPVQLSSFRPSKTNFRKKRNGLRQLKLGEGERLVILGSYGVRVESGEITIYGATLKTSKSISWVHAPQSHALPVIRCTDEATLELHPHPSAQGQGDLGKLSPLFRKLWWEDPASLPEEEASGSRETFRILYTSEDGLKRAVLQDLKAPPEWNREMAALVALKDPALSIMITGPKSSGKSTFGKILTNRLLTHTPTHAKKTGNGGIVILDLDPGQPEYCGVGQIALVLVTKPVLSPSFCRPLDGPSIRTIRSHALASLSPASDPQLYIEMALDLISHYRNGFASYPLVINTPGWIQGTGLDLLVSLISELRPSEVVYMSQTGPADAVEAIGGACNATRFSTLPSHPNQNSLRTAVHLRSMQTMAYFHAEPKAQENGGDHFRWFERPLTALAPWQVRFRGPSRGIFGVLCYDFQTQPDLVADAINGSLLAIVEVEGTKAFRDLETHQYLPNDSNDETGPESPMELDLAEGSQAESSPLSLLRDKITTLTSEGIPFIDTSLGLTLDPRYSRSLGLALVRGIDIENGNLHLLCPVTADQVEDVRTRGGQIVLVSGKFDPPSWAYTEDLYFQSEGDDGDGIEGVGLSSSAEGVEVDSEGVKGENATISDKNARSVPWIEILTRNQKRGAGSKVWRVRRDLGRVGNPAG
;
A
#
# COMPACT_ATOMS: atom_id res chain seq x y z
N MET A 1 37.17 58.17 43.15
CA MET A 1 37.44 56.71 43.21
C MET A 1 36.16 56.01 42.78
N SER A 2 36.13 54.87 42.08
CA SER A 2 37.22 54.04 41.55
C SER A 2 36.95 53.63 40.08
N THR A 3 37.92 52.97 39.45
CA THR A 3 38.07 52.78 38.00
C THR A 3 37.06 51.85 37.32
N SER A 4 36.63 52.23 36.11
CA SER A 4 35.97 51.33 35.16
C SER A 4 37.00 50.42 34.48
N LYS A 5 36.74 49.11 34.37
CA LYS A 5 37.51 48.17 33.55
C LYS A 5 36.59 47.39 32.60
N ARG A 6 36.76 47.60 31.29
CA ARG A 6 36.16 46.75 30.25
C ARG A 6 36.81 45.35 30.30
N LYS A 7 36.00 44.31 30.30
CA LYS A 7 36.38 42.96 29.85
C LYS A 7 35.54 42.65 28.60
N ARG A 8 36.14 42.01 27.59
CA ARG A 8 35.39 41.43 26.47
C ARG A 8 34.73 40.13 26.94
N LEU A 9 33.47 39.90 26.60
CA LEU A 9 32.97 38.53 26.42
C LEU A 9 33.33 38.08 25.01
N ASN A 10 33.59 36.77 24.86
CA ASN A 10 33.47 36.12 23.57
C ASN A 10 31.98 35.80 23.37
N THR A 11 31.48 35.92 22.15
CA THR A 11 30.20 35.32 21.76
C THR A 11 30.41 33.83 21.52
N GLU A 12 29.69 32.99 22.26
CA GLU A 12 29.44 31.60 21.86
C GLU A 12 28.29 31.58 20.84
N GLU A 13 28.34 30.65 19.88
CA GLU A 13 27.29 30.48 18.88
C GLU A 13 26.10 29.70 19.48
N PRO A 14 24.84 30.02 19.10
CA PRO A 14 23.68 29.27 19.58
C PRO A 14 23.70 27.82 19.07
N PRO A 15 23.18 26.86 19.85
CA PRO A 15 23.29 25.44 19.53
C PRO A 15 22.48 25.06 18.28
N GLN A 16 23.10 24.31 17.37
CA GLN A 16 22.37 23.68 16.27
C GLN A 16 21.41 22.61 16.81
N HIS A 17 20.13 22.71 16.45
CA HIS A 17 19.11 21.73 16.81
C HIS A 17 19.39 20.39 16.10
N MET A 18 20.02 19.45 16.81
CA MET A 18 20.22 18.09 16.29
C MET A 18 18.99 17.23 16.52
N SER A 19 18.58 16.48 15.49
CA SER A 19 17.57 15.42 15.61
C SER A 19 17.94 14.41 16.70
N ALA A 20 16.93 13.92 17.43
CA ALA A 20 17.07 12.89 18.46
C ALA A 20 17.82 11.63 17.97
N PHE A 21 17.76 11.33 16.68
CA PHE A 21 18.50 10.21 16.08
C PHE A 21 20.02 10.44 16.06
N ALA A 22 20.46 11.68 15.78
CA ALA A 22 21.88 12.05 15.84
C ALA A 22 22.38 12.10 17.29
N LEU A 23 21.55 12.56 18.23
CA LEU A 23 21.86 12.60 19.66
C LEU A 23 22.00 11.17 20.22
N ARG A 24 21.09 10.24 19.86
CA ARG A 24 21.18 8.81 20.18
C ARG A 24 22.46 8.16 19.61
N LYS A 25 22.82 8.46 18.36
CA LYS A 25 24.06 7.95 17.73
C LYS A 25 25.32 8.47 18.43
N LYS A 26 25.30 9.72 18.92
CA LYS A 26 26.41 10.33 19.69
C LYS A 26 26.56 9.71 21.09
N LEU A 27 25.45 9.42 21.79
CA LEU A 27 25.47 8.72 23.09
C LEU A 27 26.02 7.29 22.97
N LEU A 28 25.60 6.53 21.95
CA LEU A 28 26.13 5.19 21.69
C LEU A 28 27.64 5.20 21.46
N ALA A 29 28.16 6.18 20.70
CA ALA A 29 29.60 6.32 20.48
C ALA A 29 30.39 6.67 21.76
N GLN A 30 29.79 7.37 22.73
CA GLN A 30 30.42 7.67 24.02
C GLN A 30 30.41 6.48 24.99
N GLN A 31 29.40 5.61 24.92
CA GLN A 31 29.37 4.37 25.70
C GLN A 31 30.45 3.37 25.26
N SER A 32 30.92 3.44 24.02
CA SER A 32 32.00 2.58 23.49
C SER A 32 33.43 2.91 23.97
N GLN A 33 33.63 3.89 24.85
CA GLN A 33 34.96 4.31 25.34
C GLN A 33 35.22 4.04 26.83
N VAL A 34 34.34 3.34 27.55
CA VAL A 34 34.49 3.08 28.99
C VAL A 34 34.29 1.59 29.32
N THR A 35 35.24 0.73 28.94
CA THR A 35 35.41 -0.62 29.53
C THR A 35 36.75 -1.27 29.15
N SER A 36 37.75 -1.14 30.03
CA SER A 36 38.89 -2.09 30.12
C SER A 36 39.55 -1.93 31.50
N PRO A 37 39.63 -2.99 32.34
CA PRO A 37 40.29 -2.91 33.64
C PRO A 37 41.81 -3.06 33.52
N SER A 38 42.55 -2.44 34.44
CA SER A 38 43.99 -2.59 34.61
C SER A 38 44.35 -3.79 35.49
N VAL A 39 45.45 -4.46 35.17
CA VAL A 39 46.18 -5.39 36.06
C VAL A 39 47.66 -5.07 35.91
N ASP A 40 48.36 -4.87 37.02
CA ASP A 40 49.79 -4.60 37.07
C ASP A 40 50.61 -5.91 37.05
N GLU A 41 51.83 -5.89 36.48
CA GLU A 41 53.05 -6.25 37.23
C GLU A 41 54.37 -5.98 36.47
N ALA A 42 55.35 -5.51 37.25
CA ALA A 42 56.82 -5.69 37.17
C ALA A 42 57.68 -5.29 35.94
N ASP A 43 58.85 -4.70 36.26
CA ASP A 43 60.02 -4.52 35.38
C ASP A 43 60.73 -5.85 35.03
N ASP A 44 61.41 -5.90 33.87
CA ASP A 44 62.89 -5.81 33.82
C ASP A 44 63.40 -5.46 32.38
N THR A 45 64.69 -5.14 32.32
CA THR A 45 65.51 -4.62 31.23
C THR A 45 65.74 -5.57 30.03
N GLY A 46 66.01 -4.99 28.84
CA GLY A 46 66.38 -5.75 27.64
C GLY A 46 66.72 -4.90 26.41
N ALA A 47 68.01 -4.59 26.20
CA ALA A 47 68.49 -3.65 25.19
C ALA A 47 68.20 -4.00 23.70
N GLY A 48 67.46 -3.10 23.02
CA GLY A 48 67.91 -2.31 21.85
C GLY A 48 68.32 -2.97 20.50
N LEU A 49 67.80 -2.36 19.41
CA LEU A 49 68.33 -2.33 18.03
C LEU A 49 68.24 -3.65 17.21
N SER A 50 67.98 -3.65 15.89
CA SER A 50 67.56 -2.56 14.98
C SER A 50 67.18 -3.10 13.59
N THR A 51 66.11 -2.60 12.96
CA THR A 51 65.89 -2.69 11.50
C THR A 51 65.15 -1.46 10.96
N GLU A 52 65.88 -0.34 10.81
CA GLU A 52 65.61 0.62 9.74
C GLU A 52 66.00 0.01 8.38
N SER A 53 65.53 0.48 7.22
CA SER A 53 64.35 1.29 6.86
C SER A 53 64.21 1.30 5.32
N ASN A 54 63.15 1.90 4.78
CA ASN A 54 63.41 2.95 3.78
C ASN A 54 62.34 4.05 3.82
N LYS A 55 62.70 5.26 3.38
CA LYS A 55 61.91 6.49 3.52
C LYS A 55 61.92 7.29 2.22
N VAL A 56 60.80 7.91 1.86
CA VAL A 56 60.79 9.23 1.20
C VAL A 56 59.65 10.07 1.80
N ALA A 57 59.88 11.36 1.99
CA ALA A 57 58.90 12.34 2.42
C ALA A 57 59.23 13.70 1.79
N THR A 58 58.25 14.60 1.65
CA THR A 58 58.38 16.06 1.89
C THR A 58 57.04 16.79 1.74
N SER A 59 57.01 18.05 2.19
CA SER A 59 55.89 19.02 2.20
C SER A 59 56.35 20.30 1.42
N PRO A 60 55.77 21.53 1.51
CA PRO A 60 54.65 22.06 2.31
C PRO A 60 53.74 23.18 1.70
N GLN A 61 52.79 23.65 2.53
CA GLN A 61 52.34 25.07 2.70
C GLN A 61 51.33 25.77 1.77
N LYS A 62 50.69 26.80 2.37
CA LYS A 62 49.75 27.78 1.79
C LYS A 62 50.44 29.13 1.52
N LYS A 63 49.95 29.93 0.56
CA LYS A 63 49.98 31.42 0.60
C LYS A 63 48.95 32.03 -0.37
N ALA A 64 48.88 33.35 -0.47
CA ALA A 64 47.69 34.08 -0.96
C ALA A 64 48.01 35.38 -1.71
N ARG A 65 46.93 36.04 -2.19
CA ARG A 65 46.71 37.49 -2.39
C ARG A 65 46.84 38.05 -3.83
N LYS A 66 45.84 38.89 -4.17
CA LYS A 66 45.70 39.92 -5.24
C LYS A 66 46.90 40.24 -6.14
N VAL A 67 46.62 40.52 -7.43
CA VAL A 67 46.67 41.87 -8.06
C VAL A 67 45.99 41.83 -9.46
N SER A 68 45.92 42.95 -10.18
CA SER A 68 44.98 43.28 -11.25
C SER A 68 45.59 43.40 -12.67
N THR A 69 44.74 43.89 -13.61
CA THR A 69 45.07 44.80 -14.74
C THR A 69 45.64 44.27 -16.07
N THR A 70 44.79 44.36 -17.11
CA THR A 70 45.04 45.16 -18.35
C THR A 70 45.61 44.49 -19.62
N ARG A 71 44.70 44.30 -20.62
CA ARG A 71 44.90 44.41 -22.10
C ARG A 71 45.83 43.36 -22.77
N GLN A 72 45.85 43.14 -24.10
CA GLN A 72 45.30 43.91 -25.24
C GLN A 72 44.94 43.01 -26.46
N SER A 73 44.03 43.48 -27.34
CA SER A 73 43.94 43.40 -28.84
C SER A 73 44.59 42.25 -29.65
N SER A 74 44.13 41.82 -30.85
CA SER A 74 43.05 42.23 -31.80
C SER A 74 42.87 41.05 -32.82
N ILE A 75 41.92 40.97 -33.79
CA ILE A 75 41.55 41.85 -34.93
C ILE A 75 40.14 41.46 -35.45
N GLU A 76 39.27 42.48 -35.62
CA GLU A 76 38.33 42.82 -36.74
C GLU A 76 37.80 41.73 -37.72
N SER A 77 36.59 41.80 -38.31
CA SER A 77 35.39 42.70 -38.27
C SER A 77 34.18 41.91 -38.88
N LYS A 78 32.91 42.34 -39.09
CA LYS A 78 32.15 43.62 -39.30
C LYS A 78 30.77 43.57 -38.59
N GLU A 79 30.03 44.64 -38.30
CA GLU A 79 29.28 45.62 -39.14
C GLU A 79 28.15 44.99 -39.99
N ALA A 80 26.88 45.45 -40.00
CA ALA A 80 26.22 46.68 -39.48
C ALA A 80 24.79 46.35 -38.96
N SER A 81 24.22 46.88 -37.85
CA SER A 81 23.83 48.26 -37.44
C SER A 81 22.37 48.68 -37.78
N ARG A 82 21.54 48.98 -36.75
CA ARG A 82 20.55 50.10 -36.67
C ARG A 82 19.61 50.09 -35.43
N ARG A 83 19.59 51.18 -34.65
CA ARG A 83 18.65 51.72 -33.62
C ARG A 83 19.12 53.16 -33.26
N PRO A 84 18.39 54.05 -32.52
CA PRO A 84 16.99 54.02 -32.03
C PRO A 84 16.06 54.99 -32.83
N SER A 85 15.44 56.13 -32.44
CA SER A 85 15.33 56.98 -31.21
C SER A 85 14.21 58.06 -31.25
N GLU A 86 13.95 58.68 -30.08
CA GLU A 86 13.47 60.08 -29.82
C GLU A 86 12.00 60.59 -30.02
N SER A 87 11.22 60.47 -28.93
CA SER A 87 10.70 61.64 -28.13
C SER A 87 9.35 62.35 -28.58
N PRO A 88 8.80 63.39 -27.87
CA PRO A 88 7.35 63.56 -27.57
C PRO A 88 6.75 64.89 -28.15
N PRO A 89 5.64 65.55 -27.68
CA PRO A 89 4.66 65.25 -26.59
C PRO A 89 3.17 65.49 -26.97
N ASP A 90 2.24 65.36 -26.00
CA ASP A 90 1.33 66.48 -25.59
C ASP A 90 0.46 66.17 -24.34
N GLN A 91 -0.26 67.17 -23.82
CA GLN A 91 -1.05 67.16 -22.55
C GLN A 91 -2.53 67.51 -22.77
N VAL A 92 -3.45 66.94 -21.96
CA VAL A 92 -4.68 67.61 -21.42
C VAL A 92 -5.03 67.00 -20.04
N SER A 93 -5.56 67.80 -19.10
CA SER A 93 -5.96 67.43 -17.72
C SER A 93 -7.48 67.40 -17.51
N THR A 94 -7.97 66.75 -16.44
CA THR A 94 -9.04 67.28 -15.54
C THR A 94 -9.21 66.43 -14.25
N ASP A 95 -8.74 66.98 -13.13
CA ASP A 95 -9.35 67.13 -11.80
C ASP A 95 -10.01 66.00 -10.96
N LEU A 96 -9.94 66.21 -9.64
CA LEU A 96 -10.45 65.41 -8.51
C LEU A 96 -11.72 66.05 -7.88
N PRO A 97 -12.40 65.38 -6.92
CA PRO A 97 -12.19 65.71 -5.49
C PRO A 97 -11.94 64.45 -4.62
N VAL A 98 -10.91 64.40 -3.76
CA VAL A 98 -10.75 65.03 -2.41
C VAL A 98 -11.47 64.29 -1.28
N ALA A 99 -10.73 64.02 -0.19
CA ALA A 99 -11.18 63.39 1.05
C ALA A 99 -10.59 64.12 2.29
N PRO A 100 -11.12 63.87 3.51
CA PRO A 100 -10.39 64.01 4.77
C PRO A 100 -10.23 62.64 5.46
N ARG A 101 -9.04 62.11 5.76
CA ARG A 101 -7.94 62.59 6.64
C ARG A 101 -8.18 62.39 8.14
N SER A 102 -7.36 61.51 8.73
CA SER A 102 -6.76 61.63 10.06
C SER A 102 -5.38 60.97 10.04
N GLU A 103 -4.33 61.73 10.38
CA GLU A 103 -2.97 61.25 10.66
C GLU A 103 -2.89 60.93 12.19
N VAL A 104 -1.86 60.33 12.82
CA VAL A 104 -0.43 60.71 12.89
C VAL A 104 0.42 59.53 13.42
N ASP A 105 1.68 59.42 12.95
CA ASP A 105 2.70 58.45 13.40
C ASP A 105 3.17 58.59 14.86
N GLN A 106 3.65 57.47 15.45
CA GLN A 106 4.85 57.53 16.31
C GLN A 106 5.59 56.19 16.48
N VAL A 107 6.92 56.28 16.39
CA VAL A 107 7.96 55.23 16.52
C VAL A 107 9.23 56.00 17.00
N PRO A 108 10.27 55.42 17.67
CA PRO A 108 10.64 54.01 17.68
C PRO A 108 11.35 53.42 18.95
N ARG A 109 11.86 52.17 18.79
CA ARG A 109 13.00 51.49 19.49
C ARG A 109 12.78 50.69 20.79
N SER A 110 12.54 49.39 20.57
CA SER A 110 13.39 48.24 21.02
C SER A 110 13.88 48.14 22.49
N LEU A 111 13.52 47.03 23.15
CA LEU A 111 14.46 46.01 23.65
C LEU A 111 13.70 44.70 24.00
N SER A 112 14.29 43.55 23.66
CA SER A 112 13.76 42.17 23.88
C SER A 112 14.17 41.62 25.28
N PRO A 113 13.85 40.37 25.72
CA PRO A 113 13.24 39.22 25.02
C PRO A 113 12.23 38.36 25.85
N LEU A 114 11.96 37.13 25.39
CA LEU A 114 11.45 35.93 26.11
C LEU A 114 9.92 35.76 26.33
N SER A 115 9.28 35.11 25.37
CA SER A 115 8.45 33.91 25.59
C SER A 115 8.47 33.06 24.31
N ALA A 116 8.31 31.74 24.43
CA ALA A 116 7.89 30.91 23.31
C ALA A 116 6.36 30.92 23.32
N GLU A 117 5.75 31.41 22.25
CA GLU A 117 4.31 31.27 22.05
C GLU A 117 4.08 29.88 21.45
N GLU A 118 3.47 29.01 22.25
CA GLU A 118 2.91 27.75 21.77
C GLU A 118 1.75 28.13 20.83
N GLU A 119 1.73 27.60 19.61
CA GLU A 119 0.56 27.77 18.74
C GLU A 119 -0.60 27.03 19.40
N GLU A 120 -1.55 27.78 19.98
CA GLU A 120 -2.76 27.22 20.60
C GLU A 120 -3.55 26.45 19.53
N GLU A 121 -3.44 25.12 19.55
CA GLU A 121 -4.38 24.26 18.83
C GLU A 121 -5.77 24.56 19.41
N GLU A 122 -6.67 25.16 18.60
CA GLU A 122 -8.06 25.35 19.01
C GLU A 122 -8.70 23.97 19.26
N GLU A 123 -8.75 23.54 20.52
CA GLU A 123 -9.47 22.34 20.97
C GLU A 123 -10.97 22.51 20.67
N SER A 124 -11.38 22.19 19.45
CA SER A 124 -12.76 22.33 19.01
C SER A 124 -13.65 21.35 19.79
N ASP A 125 -14.44 21.88 20.73
CA ASP A 125 -15.33 21.14 21.65
C ASP A 125 -15.95 19.88 21.02
N ILE A 126 -15.47 18.71 21.44
CA ILE A 126 -15.97 17.39 21.01
C ILE A 126 -17.29 17.06 21.75
N ASN A 127 -18.24 17.99 21.71
CA ASN A 127 -19.60 17.82 22.22
C ASN A 127 -20.66 18.69 21.52
N SER A 128 -20.36 19.27 20.35
CA SER A 128 -21.41 19.81 19.49
C SER A 128 -22.28 18.67 18.93
N SER A 129 -23.61 18.79 19.09
CA SER A 129 -24.56 17.82 18.56
C SER A 129 -24.70 17.99 17.03
N ALA A 130 -23.83 17.29 16.30
CA ALA A 130 -23.74 17.35 14.84
C ALA A 130 -25.12 17.16 14.19
N GLN A 131 -25.60 18.20 13.49
CA GLN A 131 -26.95 18.16 12.90
C GLN A 131 -27.04 17.11 11.79
N PRO A 132 -28.23 16.48 11.59
CA PRO A 132 -28.38 15.38 10.63
C PRO A 132 -28.03 15.80 9.20
N VAL A 133 -26.95 15.24 8.66
CA VAL A 133 -26.49 15.53 7.29
C VAL A 133 -27.42 14.81 6.31
N GLN A 134 -28.02 15.54 5.37
CA GLN A 134 -28.85 14.94 4.33
C GLN A 134 -27.99 14.17 3.31
N LEU A 135 -28.26 12.88 3.16
CA LEU A 135 -27.51 11.97 2.28
C LEU A 135 -28.24 11.74 0.94
N SER A 136 -29.57 11.54 0.97
CA SER A 136 -30.40 11.36 -0.23
C SER A 136 -31.41 12.52 -0.38
N SER A 137 -31.69 12.92 -1.62
CA SER A 137 -32.81 13.83 -1.93
C SER A 137 -34.08 13.09 -2.33
N PHE A 138 -33.96 11.88 -2.86
CA PHE A 138 -35.10 10.99 -3.15
C PHE A 138 -36.02 10.83 -1.94
N ARG A 139 -37.33 10.95 -2.16
CA ARG A 139 -38.36 10.66 -1.14
C ARG A 139 -39.35 9.61 -1.65
N PRO A 140 -39.58 8.50 -0.94
CA PRO A 140 -40.46 7.43 -1.39
C PRO A 140 -41.94 7.83 -1.31
N SER A 141 -42.69 7.44 -2.33
CA SER A 141 -44.13 7.68 -2.48
C SER A 141 -44.78 6.51 -3.23
N LYS A 142 -46.12 6.46 -3.24
CA LYS A 142 -46.88 5.38 -3.91
C LYS A 142 -46.68 5.34 -5.44
N THR A 143 -46.16 6.41 -6.05
CA THR A 143 -45.93 6.52 -7.50
C THR A 143 -44.47 6.23 -7.89
N ASN A 144 -43.48 6.66 -7.09
CA ASN A 144 -42.06 6.51 -7.41
C ASN A 144 -41.34 5.35 -6.67
N PHE A 145 -41.97 4.68 -5.70
CA PHE A 145 -41.38 3.55 -4.96
C PHE A 145 -42.30 2.33 -4.92
N ARG A 146 -41.76 1.14 -5.24
CA ARG A 146 -42.48 -0.14 -5.15
C ARG A 146 -41.58 -1.27 -4.64
N LYS A 147 -41.87 -1.82 -3.47
CA LYS A 147 -41.27 -3.08 -2.99
C LYS A 147 -42.01 -4.26 -3.64
N LYS A 148 -41.33 -5.03 -4.48
CA LYS A 148 -41.83 -6.25 -5.14
C LYS A 148 -41.64 -7.45 -4.19
N ARG A 149 -42.17 -8.62 -4.56
CA ARG A 149 -41.84 -9.88 -3.86
C ARG A 149 -40.33 -10.17 -3.99
N ASN A 150 -39.78 -10.94 -3.06
CA ASN A 150 -38.35 -11.31 -2.99
C ASN A 150 -37.40 -10.13 -2.69
N GLY A 151 -37.84 -9.14 -1.89
CA GLY A 151 -37.00 -8.03 -1.39
C GLY A 151 -36.67 -6.92 -2.40
N LEU A 152 -36.78 -7.22 -3.70
CA LEU A 152 -36.58 -6.33 -4.84
C LEU A 152 -37.31 -4.98 -4.69
N ARG A 153 -36.59 -3.87 -4.85
CA ARG A 153 -37.14 -2.49 -4.78
C ARG A 153 -37.05 -1.83 -6.15
N GLN A 154 -38.17 -1.35 -6.69
CA GLN A 154 -38.22 -0.55 -7.92
C GLN A 154 -38.39 0.93 -7.54
N LEU A 155 -37.57 1.79 -8.13
CA LEU A 155 -37.52 3.22 -7.87
C LEU A 155 -37.59 4.00 -9.18
N LYS A 156 -38.30 5.13 -9.17
CA LYS A 156 -38.27 6.14 -10.21
C LYS A 156 -37.58 7.39 -9.66
N LEU A 157 -36.45 7.77 -10.23
CA LEU A 157 -35.70 8.98 -9.88
C LEU A 157 -36.03 10.10 -10.87
N GLY A 158 -36.18 11.32 -10.34
CA GLY A 158 -36.31 12.55 -11.12
C GLY A 158 -34.97 13.26 -11.35
N GLU A 159 -35.02 14.31 -12.18
CA GLU A 159 -33.88 15.18 -12.50
C GLU A 159 -33.21 15.72 -11.22
N GLY A 160 -31.89 15.57 -11.13
CA GLY A 160 -31.10 16.01 -9.99
C GLY A 160 -31.24 15.17 -8.70
N GLU A 161 -32.07 14.10 -8.68
CA GLU A 161 -32.18 13.27 -7.48
C GLU A 161 -30.90 12.47 -7.20
N ARG A 162 -30.51 12.44 -5.92
CA ARG A 162 -29.38 11.67 -5.39
C ARG A 162 -29.85 10.66 -4.35
N LEU A 163 -29.24 9.48 -4.39
CA LEU A 163 -29.57 8.33 -3.55
C LEU A 163 -28.28 7.70 -2.98
N VAL A 164 -28.22 7.54 -1.66
CA VAL A 164 -27.13 6.90 -0.91
C VAL A 164 -27.64 5.61 -0.28
N ILE A 165 -26.86 4.53 -0.40
CA ILE A 165 -27.24 3.19 0.04
C ILE A 165 -26.07 2.56 0.79
N LEU A 166 -26.34 2.02 1.98
CA LEU A 166 -25.43 1.22 2.79
C LEU A 166 -25.74 -0.27 2.59
N GLY A 167 -24.71 -1.12 2.53
CA GLY A 167 -24.84 -2.57 2.37
C GLY A 167 -24.46 -3.09 0.98
N SER A 168 -25.00 -4.26 0.62
CA SER A 168 -24.62 -5.00 -0.60
C SER A 168 -25.84 -5.22 -1.50
N TYR A 169 -25.81 -4.64 -2.70
CA TYR A 169 -26.98 -4.55 -3.59
C TYR A 169 -26.60 -4.63 -5.07
N GLY A 170 -27.58 -4.94 -5.92
CA GLY A 170 -27.45 -4.94 -7.37
C GLY A 170 -28.31 -3.86 -8.00
N VAL A 171 -27.75 -3.05 -8.89
CA VAL A 171 -28.46 -1.99 -9.61
C VAL A 171 -28.77 -2.47 -11.03
N ARG A 172 -30.03 -2.36 -11.47
CA ARG A 172 -30.44 -2.59 -12.86
C ARG A 172 -31.26 -1.40 -13.36
N VAL A 173 -30.80 -0.71 -14.39
CA VAL A 173 -31.52 0.42 -14.99
C VAL A 173 -32.53 -0.10 -16.01
N GLU A 174 -33.79 0.30 -15.86
CA GLU A 174 -34.92 -0.08 -16.72
C GLU A 174 -35.30 1.01 -17.73
N SER A 175 -35.12 2.29 -17.36
CA SER A 175 -35.27 3.43 -18.27
C SER A 175 -34.31 4.55 -17.88
N GLY A 176 -33.88 5.37 -18.84
CA GLY A 176 -32.95 6.48 -18.61
C GLY A 176 -31.51 6.03 -18.36
N GLU A 177 -30.74 6.88 -17.68
CA GLU A 177 -29.40 6.60 -17.18
C GLU A 177 -29.13 7.24 -15.81
N ILE A 178 -28.18 6.69 -15.07
CA ILE A 178 -27.73 7.15 -13.75
C ILE A 178 -26.22 7.12 -13.66
N THR A 179 -25.63 7.86 -12.72
CA THR A 179 -24.19 7.80 -12.43
C THR A 179 -23.90 7.28 -11.02
N ILE A 180 -22.89 6.42 -10.87
CA ILE A 180 -22.42 5.85 -9.58
C ILE A 180 -20.92 5.54 -9.66
N TYR A 181 -20.12 5.93 -8.65
CA TYR A 181 -18.64 5.81 -8.67
C TYR A 181 -17.98 6.34 -9.98
N GLY A 182 -18.61 7.32 -10.66
CA GLY A 182 -18.17 7.82 -11.96
C GLY A 182 -18.65 7.04 -13.18
N ALA A 183 -19.16 5.81 -13.02
CA ALA A 183 -19.73 5.03 -14.10
C ALA A 183 -21.11 5.55 -14.48
N THR A 184 -21.37 5.76 -15.78
CA THR A 184 -22.72 5.96 -16.30
C THR A 184 -23.36 4.61 -16.61
N LEU A 185 -24.40 4.26 -15.85
CA LEU A 185 -25.20 3.06 -16.07
C LEU A 185 -26.44 3.41 -16.89
N LYS A 186 -26.55 2.83 -18.08
CA LYS A 186 -27.69 3.00 -19.00
C LYS A 186 -28.59 1.76 -18.94
N THR A 187 -29.80 1.86 -19.49
CA THR A 187 -30.80 0.78 -19.53
C THR A 187 -30.18 -0.56 -19.99
N SER A 188 -30.31 -1.61 -19.15
CA SER A 188 -29.68 -2.93 -19.41
C SER A 188 -30.44 -4.10 -18.78
N LYS A 189 -30.22 -5.30 -19.31
CA LYS A 189 -30.63 -6.57 -18.69
C LYS A 189 -29.65 -7.06 -17.62
N SER A 190 -28.40 -6.59 -17.64
CA SER A 190 -27.37 -6.93 -16.64
C SER A 190 -27.59 -6.21 -15.31
N ILE A 191 -27.36 -6.89 -14.20
CA ILE A 191 -27.27 -6.29 -12.86
C ILE A 191 -25.82 -5.86 -12.61
N SER A 192 -25.61 -4.62 -12.19
CA SER A 192 -24.34 -4.11 -11.68
C SER A 192 -24.30 -4.24 -10.17
N TRP A 193 -23.50 -5.16 -9.64
CA TRP A 193 -23.35 -5.38 -8.19
C TRP A 193 -22.47 -4.29 -7.54
N VAL A 194 -22.84 -3.90 -6.33
CA VAL A 194 -22.24 -2.79 -5.55
C VAL A 194 -22.08 -3.24 -4.10
N HIS A 195 -20.87 -3.09 -3.57
CA HIS A 195 -20.61 -3.24 -2.14
C HIS A 195 -20.31 -1.86 -1.53
N ALA A 196 -21.19 -1.42 -0.63
CA ALA A 196 -21.12 -0.12 0.04
C ALA A 196 -20.98 -0.30 1.57
N PRO A 197 -19.81 -0.72 2.08
CA PRO A 197 -19.55 -0.87 3.51
C PRO A 197 -19.22 0.48 4.18
N GLN A 198 -19.54 0.59 5.46
CA GLN A 198 -19.28 1.77 6.30
C GLN A 198 -17.78 2.12 6.45
N SER A 199 -16.86 1.20 6.12
CA SER A 199 -15.41 1.46 6.14
C SER A 199 -14.92 2.42 5.06
N HIS A 200 -15.77 2.76 4.07
CA HIS A 200 -15.44 3.61 2.94
C HIS A 200 -16.52 4.68 2.72
N ALA A 201 -16.17 5.78 2.05
CA ALA A 201 -17.15 6.78 1.64
C ALA A 201 -18.19 6.15 0.68
N LEU A 202 -19.47 6.25 1.03
CA LEU A 202 -20.54 5.49 0.39
C LEU A 202 -20.79 5.96 -1.05
N PRO A 203 -21.02 5.04 -2.01
CA PRO A 203 -21.34 5.41 -3.38
C PRO A 203 -22.65 6.20 -3.42
N VAL A 204 -22.64 7.30 -4.16
CA VAL A 204 -23.84 8.09 -4.42
C VAL A 204 -24.31 7.84 -5.84
N ILE A 205 -25.55 7.38 -5.98
CA ILE A 205 -26.27 7.34 -7.26
C ILE A 205 -26.79 8.76 -7.53
N ARG A 206 -26.62 9.26 -8.75
CA ARG A 206 -27.21 10.54 -9.20
C ARG A 206 -27.95 10.34 -10.52
N CYS A 207 -29.14 10.90 -10.62
CA CYS A 207 -29.94 10.95 -11.83
C CYS A 207 -29.76 12.31 -12.51
N THR A 208 -29.45 12.33 -13.82
CA THR A 208 -29.39 13.57 -14.59
C THR A 208 -30.79 14.00 -15.02
N ASP A 209 -31.51 13.08 -15.65
CA ASP A 209 -32.84 13.27 -16.23
C ASP A 209 -33.86 12.44 -15.42
N GLU A 210 -34.84 11.80 -16.07
CA GLU A 210 -35.74 10.83 -15.43
C GLU A 210 -35.28 9.39 -15.67
N ALA A 211 -35.10 8.60 -14.60
CA ALA A 211 -34.68 7.19 -14.69
C ALA A 211 -35.52 6.24 -13.83
N THR A 212 -35.75 5.03 -14.33
CA THR A 212 -36.35 3.94 -13.56
C THR A 212 -35.29 2.87 -13.31
N LEU A 213 -35.12 2.45 -12.05
CA LEU A 213 -34.13 1.47 -11.65
C LEU A 213 -34.69 0.44 -10.67
N GLU A 214 -34.06 -0.72 -10.63
CA GLU A 214 -34.28 -1.75 -9.61
C GLU A 214 -33.04 -1.93 -8.74
N LEU A 215 -33.29 -2.11 -7.44
CA LEU A 215 -32.32 -2.53 -6.44
C LEU A 215 -32.63 -3.97 -6.01
N HIS A 216 -31.70 -4.87 -6.35
CA HIS A 216 -31.73 -6.30 -6.06
C HIS A 216 -30.92 -6.59 -4.79
N PRO A 217 -31.37 -7.49 -3.89
CA PRO A 217 -30.54 -7.94 -2.78
C PRO A 217 -29.34 -8.75 -3.30
N HIS A 218 -28.14 -8.54 -2.76
CA HIS A 218 -26.93 -9.25 -3.23
C HIS A 218 -26.87 -10.70 -2.70
N PRO A 219 -26.65 -11.72 -3.55
CA PRO A 219 -26.84 -13.13 -3.20
C PRO A 219 -25.81 -13.67 -2.18
N SER A 220 -24.53 -13.29 -2.28
CA SER A 220 -23.50 -13.67 -1.29
C SER A 220 -23.13 -12.53 -0.33
N ALA A 221 -24.11 -11.68 0.02
CA ALA A 221 -23.91 -10.63 1.04
C ALA A 221 -23.64 -11.22 2.44
N GLN A 222 -24.29 -12.36 2.75
CA GLN A 222 -24.20 -13.01 4.06
C GLN A 222 -22.76 -13.41 4.41
N GLY A 223 -22.08 -14.19 3.57
CA GLY A 223 -20.70 -14.63 3.82
C GLY A 223 -19.66 -13.51 3.98
N GLN A 224 -19.90 -12.29 3.45
CA GLN A 224 -19.06 -11.11 3.74
C GLN A 224 -19.36 -10.46 5.09
N GLY A 225 -20.56 -10.64 5.62
CA GLY A 225 -20.93 -10.25 6.99
C GLY A 225 -20.45 -11.27 8.02
N ASP A 226 -20.50 -12.57 7.69
CA ASP A 226 -20.08 -13.64 8.58
C ASP A 226 -18.56 -13.65 8.88
N LEU A 227 -17.72 -13.00 8.05
CA LEU A 227 -16.33 -12.68 8.43
C LEU A 227 -16.23 -11.82 9.72
N GLY A 228 -17.31 -11.13 10.12
CA GLY A 228 -17.41 -10.44 11.41
C GLY A 228 -17.27 -11.37 12.62
N LYS A 229 -17.68 -12.64 12.49
CA LYS A 229 -17.50 -13.70 13.50
C LYS A 229 -16.03 -14.03 13.76
N LEU A 230 -15.20 -13.85 12.72
CA LEU A 230 -13.78 -14.19 12.71
C LEU A 230 -12.90 -12.99 13.07
N SER A 231 -13.37 -11.75 12.83
CA SER A 231 -12.58 -10.53 13.07
C SER A 231 -13.44 -9.28 13.34
N PRO A 232 -13.17 -8.54 14.43
CA PRO A 232 -13.77 -7.23 14.69
C PRO A 232 -13.55 -6.18 13.59
N LEU A 233 -12.62 -6.39 12.65
CA LEU A 233 -12.46 -5.51 11.50
C LEU A 233 -13.66 -5.57 10.55
N PHE A 234 -14.36 -6.71 10.50
CA PHE A 234 -15.54 -6.95 9.64
C PHE A 234 -16.88 -6.73 10.34
N ARG A 235 -16.93 -6.70 11.68
CA ARG A 235 -18.13 -6.33 12.45
C ARG A 235 -18.55 -4.87 12.15
N LYS A 236 -19.86 -4.60 12.11
CA LYS A 236 -20.45 -3.25 11.94
C LYS A 236 -20.00 -2.53 10.66
N LEU A 237 -19.80 -3.29 9.58
CA LEU A 237 -19.50 -2.75 8.24
C LEU A 237 -20.72 -2.62 7.34
N TRP A 238 -21.74 -3.45 7.54
CA TRP A 238 -22.86 -3.65 6.62
C TRP A 238 -24.17 -3.14 7.24
N TRP A 239 -25.26 -3.18 6.46
CA TRP A 239 -26.58 -3.03 7.07
C TRP A 239 -26.96 -4.33 7.80
N GLU A 240 -27.16 -4.22 9.11
CA GLU A 240 -27.63 -5.27 10.01
C GLU A 240 -28.98 -4.79 10.56
N ASP A 241 -30.05 -5.59 10.43
CA ASP A 241 -31.40 -5.20 10.87
C ASP A 241 -31.51 -5.24 12.41
N PRO A 242 -31.75 -4.11 13.11
CA PRO A 242 -31.85 -4.09 14.57
C PRO A 242 -33.03 -4.89 15.14
N ALA A 243 -33.96 -5.36 14.29
CA ALA A 243 -35.09 -6.17 14.70
C ALA A 243 -34.86 -7.70 14.56
N SER A 244 -33.73 -8.16 14.00
CA SER A 244 -33.46 -9.61 13.90
C SER A 244 -32.93 -10.18 15.21
N LEU A 245 -33.84 -10.66 16.05
CA LEU A 245 -33.57 -11.55 17.18
C LEU A 245 -33.04 -12.93 16.71
N PRO A 246 -32.52 -13.79 17.61
CA PRO A 246 -31.96 -15.11 17.27
C PRO A 246 -32.88 -16.07 16.50
N GLU A 247 -32.26 -17.07 15.88
CA GLU A 247 -32.83 -17.89 14.81
C GLU A 247 -33.82 -18.97 15.28
N GLU A 248 -35.14 -18.69 15.28
CA GLU A 248 -36.16 -19.76 15.22
C GLU A 248 -37.29 -19.55 14.19
N GLU A 249 -37.81 -18.33 13.96
CA GLU A 249 -38.98 -18.10 13.05
C GLU A 249 -38.73 -17.13 11.86
N ALA A 250 -37.48 -16.86 11.49
CA ALA A 250 -37.12 -15.86 10.48
C ALA A 250 -37.37 -16.27 9.00
N SER A 251 -38.62 -16.59 8.63
CA SER A 251 -39.04 -16.88 7.24
C SER A 251 -39.01 -15.66 6.29
N GLY A 252 -38.50 -14.51 6.74
CA GLY A 252 -38.35 -13.29 5.94
C GLY A 252 -36.94 -13.12 5.39
N SER A 253 -36.80 -12.77 4.11
CA SER A 253 -35.49 -12.48 3.51
C SER A 253 -34.82 -11.29 4.19
N ARG A 254 -33.74 -11.54 4.95
CA ARG A 254 -32.93 -10.52 5.64
C ARG A 254 -32.53 -9.40 4.67
N GLU A 255 -32.78 -8.14 5.03
CA GLU A 255 -32.50 -7.03 4.12
C GLU A 255 -30.98 -6.78 4.03
N THR A 256 -30.41 -6.90 2.82
CA THR A 256 -28.95 -6.78 2.59
C THR A 256 -28.48 -5.35 2.34
N PHE A 257 -29.39 -4.37 2.27
CA PHE A 257 -29.08 -2.97 2.04
C PHE A 257 -30.19 -2.01 2.54
N ARG A 258 -29.78 -0.81 2.98
CA ARG A 258 -30.67 0.28 3.41
C ARG A 258 -30.39 1.56 2.62
N ILE A 259 -31.45 2.22 2.17
CA ILE A 259 -31.40 3.60 1.64
C ILE A 259 -31.28 4.56 2.84
N LEU A 260 -30.32 5.48 2.78
CA LEU A 260 -30.05 6.46 3.83
C LEU A 260 -30.54 7.84 3.40
N TYR A 261 -31.45 8.46 4.15
CA TYR A 261 -31.96 9.81 3.88
C TYR A 261 -31.16 10.85 4.67
N THR A 262 -30.89 10.60 5.96
CA THR A 262 -29.98 11.40 6.80
C THR A 262 -28.84 10.55 7.36
N SER A 263 -27.85 11.17 8.00
CA SER A 263 -26.81 10.48 8.78
C SER A 263 -27.35 9.67 9.97
N GLU A 264 -28.60 9.88 10.39
CA GLU A 264 -29.24 9.14 11.48
C GLU A 264 -29.82 7.79 11.05
N ASP A 265 -29.99 7.55 9.73
CA ASP A 265 -30.44 6.25 9.19
C ASP A 265 -29.40 5.12 9.33
N GLY A 266 -28.19 5.44 9.78
CA GLY A 266 -27.10 4.49 10.00
C GLY A 266 -27.24 3.67 11.29
N LEU A 267 -26.23 2.82 11.55
CA LEU A 267 -26.10 2.18 12.85
C LEU A 267 -25.79 3.25 13.91
N LYS A 268 -26.20 3.03 15.17
CA LYS A 268 -25.94 3.98 16.26
C LYS A 268 -24.43 4.23 16.40
N ARG A 269 -24.01 5.51 16.41
CA ARG A 269 -22.61 5.99 16.40
C ARG A 269 -21.84 5.74 15.08
N ALA A 270 -22.52 5.43 13.96
CA ALA A 270 -21.90 5.36 12.65
C ALA A 270 -21.58 6.75 12.08
N VAL A 271 -20.30 7.05 11.85
CA VAL A 271 -19.90 8.23 11.06
C VAL A 271 -20.05 7.88 9.58
N LEU A 272 -21.22 8.16 9.02
CA LEU A 272 -21.51 7.97 7.60
C LEU A 272 -20.99 9.16 6.77
N GLN A 273 -20.28 8.87 5.68
CA GLN A 273 -19.83 9.87 4.71
C GLN A 273 -20.23 9.46 3.30
N ASP A 274 -20.72 10.40 2.49
CA ASP A 274 -21.00 10.19 1.07
C ASP A 274 -19.75 10.44 0.21
N LEU A 275 -19.63 9.72 -0.90
CA LEU A 275 -18.53 9.92 -1.85
C LEU A 275 -18.62 11.29 -2.52
N LYS A 276 -17.71 12.18 -2.13
CA LYS A 276 -17.51 13.50 -2.72
C LYS A 276 -16.34 13.46 -3.71
N ALA A 277 -16.49 14.21 -4.79
CA ALA A 277 -15.42 14.51 -5.74
C ALA A 277 -15.48 16.02 -6.00
N PRO A 278 -14.42 16.79 -5.72
CA PRO A 278 -14.38 18.24 -5.96
C PRO A 278 -14.73 18.64 -7.41
N PRO A 279 -15.29 19.84 -7.65
CA PRO A 279 -15.56 20.34 -9.01
C PRO A 279 -14.33 20.29 -9.94
N GLU A 280 -13.13 20.48 -9.38
CA GLU A 280 -11.84 20.44 -10.06
C GLU A 280 -11.54 19.04 -10.59
N TRP A 281 -11.71 18.01 -9.75
CA TRP A 281 -11.58 16.61 -10.16
C TRP A 281 -12.58 16.26 -11.25
N ASN A 282 -13.82 16.76 -11.13
CA ASN A 282 -14.87 16.51 -12.12
C ASN A 282 -14.55 17.12 -13.48
N ARG A 283 -14.01 18.35 -13.49
CA ARG A 283 -13.57 19.09 -14.68
C ARG A 283 -12.38 18.39 -15.34
N GLU A 284 -11.37 18.01 -14.57
CA GLU A 284 -10.17 17.34 -15.07
C GLU A 284 -10.49 15.96 -15.64
N MET A 285 -11.26 15.13 -14.92
CA MET A 285 -11.72 13.84 -15.46
C MET A 285 -12.58 14.00 -16.74
N ALA A 286 -13.34 15.09 -16.88
CA ALA A 286 -14.11 15.34 -18.10
C ALA A 286 -13.20 15.74 -19.28
N ALA A 287 -12.12 16.49 -19.03
CA ALA A 287 -11.10 16.80 -20.04
C ALA A 287 -10.34 15.54 -20.47
N LEU A 288 -9.86 14.73 -19.53
CA LEU A 288 -9.15 13.47 -19.78
C LEU A 288 -10.01 12.47 -20.57
N VAL A 289 -11.30 12.34 -20.25
CA VAL A 289 -12.25 11.45 -20.97
C VAL A 289 -12.61 11.98 -22.37
N ALA A 290 -12.42 13.28 -22.63
CA ALA A 290 -12.62 13.87 -23.96
C ALA A 290 -11.43 13.69 -24.91
N LEU A 291 -10.27 13.24 -24.41
CA LEU A 291 -9.10 12.92 -25.24
C LEU A 291 -9.39 11.68 -26.10
N LYS A 292 -9.26 11.84 -27.42
CA LYS A 292 -9.55 10.78 -28.42
C LYS A 292 -8.28 10.04 -28.86
N ASP A 293 -7.36 9.84 -27.93
CA ASP A 293 -6.09 9.17 -28.18
C ASP A 293 -6.19 7.68 -27.81
N PRO A 294 -5.98 6.73 -28.74
CA PRO A 294 -5.94 5.30 -28.42
C PRO A 294 -4.75 4.90 -27.53
N ALA A 295 -3.71 5.73 -27.41
CA ALA A 295 -2.53 5.53 -26.57
C ALA A 295 -2.58 6.29 -25.22
N LEU A 296 -3.75 6.85 -24.87
CA LEU A 296 -3.97 7.63 -23.65
C LEU A 296 -3.46 6.91 -22.39
N SER A 297 -2.49 7.52 -21.71
CA SER A 297 -1.84 6.97 -20.52
C SER A 297 -1.76 8.01 -19.40
N ILE A 298 -2.50 7.77 -18.32
CA ILE A 298 -2.74 8.74 -17.25
C ILE A 298 -2.11 8.25 -15.94
N MET A 299 -1.09 8.95 -15.46
CA MET A 299 -0.41 8.64 -14.21
C MET A 299 -0.95 9.51 -13.06
N ILE A 300 -1.37 8.87 -11.97
CA ILE A 300 -1.98 9.53 -10.81
C ILE A 300 -1.01 9.42 -9.64
N THR A 301 -0.46 10.57 -9.24
CA THR A 301 0.58 10.68 -8.20
C THR A 301 0.20 11.72 -7.15
N GLY A 302 1.01 11.88 -6.10
CA GLY A 302 0.72 12.74 -4.93
C GLY A 302 0.84 12.01 -3.58
N PRO A 303 0.74 12.76 -2.47
CA PRO A 303 1.04 12.25 -1.12
C PRO A 303 0.12 11.10 -0.66
N LYS A 304 0.47 10.49 0.49
CA LYS A 304 -0.40 9.52 1.19
C LYS A 304 -1.74 10.19 1.54
N SER A 305 -2.81 9.40 1.55
CA SER A 305 -4.18 9.84 1.87
C SER A 305 -4.80 10.95 0.99
N SER A 306 -4.16 11.40 -0.09
CA SER A 306 -4.66 12.53 -0.89
C SER A 306 -5.90 12.25 -1.75
N GLY A 307 -6.22 10.98 -1.97
CA GLY A 307 -7.37 10.54 -2.78
C GLY A 307 -7.03 9.82 -4.11
N LYS A 308 -5.75 9.53 -4.39
CA LYS A 308 -5.28 8.88 -5.65
C LYS A 308 -6.14 7.69 -6.10
N SER A 309 -6.28 6.65 -5.28
CA SER A 309 -7.04 5.44 -5.61
C SER A 309 -8.52 5.72 -5.88
N THR A 310 -9.10 6.69 -5.16
CA THR A 310 -10.48 7.16 -5.37
C THR A 310 -10.62 7.86 -6.73
N PHE A 311 -9.72 8.79 -7.06
CA PHE A 311 -9.70 9.47 -8.36
C PHE A 311 -9.49 8.46 -9.51
N GLY A 312 -8.52 7.55 -9.38
CA GLY A 312 -8.25 6.50 -10.37
C GLY A 312 -9.43 5.57 -10.60
N LYS A 313 -10.15 5.16 -9.55
CA LYS A 313 -11.38 4.35 -9.66
C LYS A 313 -12.49 5.11 -10.39
N ILE A 314 -12.72 6.38 -10.04
CA ILE A 314 -13.76 7.21 -10.68
C ILE A 314 -13.41 7.49 -12.16
N LEU A 315 -12.13 7.77 -12.47
CA LEU A 315 -11.63 7.98 -13.82
C LEU A 315 -11.75 6.71 -14.68
N THR A 316 -11.32 5.55 -14.15
CA THR A 316 -11.45 4.24 -14.81
C THR A 316 -12.91 3.97 -15.17
N ASN A 317 -13.82 4.16 -14.21
CA ASN A 317 -15.25 3.98 -14.40
C ASN A 317 -15.85 4.94 -15.44
N ARG A 318 -15.38 6.20 -15.50
CA ARG A 318 -15.77 7.17 -16.53
C ARG A 318 -15.29 6.75 -17.91
N LEU A 319 -14.00 6.47 -18.08
CA LEU A 319 -13.41 6.05 -19.36
C LEU A 319 -14.12 4.81 -19.91
N LEU A 320 -14.37 3.80 -19.07
CA LEU A 320 -15.02 2.55 -19.45
C LEU A 320 -16.50 2.69 -19.84
N THR A 321 -17.21 3.67 -19.28
CA THR A 321 -18.64 3.91 -19.57
C THR A 321 -18.91 5.06 -20.54
N HIS A 322 -17.87 5.83 -20.90
CA HIS A 322 -18.00 6.88 -21.89
C HIS A 322 -18.42 6.31 -23.25
N THR A 323 -19.47 6.87 -23.81
CA THR A 323 -20.03 6.47 -25.10
C THR A 323 -20.12 7.70 -25.99
N PRO A 324 -19.17 7.90 -26.94
CA PRO A 324 -19.19 9.06 -27.82
C PRO A 324 -20.49 9.07 -28.64
N THR A 325 -21.19 10.20 -28.65
CA THR A 325 -22.60 10.33 -29.06
C THR A 325 -22.92 9.91 -30.51
N HIS A 326 -21.91 9.72 -31.36
CA HIS A 326 -22.08 9.28 -32.75
C HIS A 326 -21.16 8.11 -33.18
N ALA A 327 -20.42 7.49 -32.24
CA ALA A 327 -19.54 6.36 -32.57
C ALA A 327 -20.23 5.01 -32.33
N LYS A 328 -20.13 4.09 -33.30
CA LYS A 328 -20.26 2.65 -33.00
C LYS A 328 -19.12 2.28 -32.03
N LYS A 329 -19.32 1.31 -31.13
CA LYS A 329 -18.23 0.79 -30.30
C LYS A 329 -17.13 0.19 -31.20
N THR A 330 -16.01 0.89 -31.32
CA THR A 330 -14.88 0.54 -32.20
C THR A 330 -13.60 0.19 -31.44
N GLY A 331 -13.55 0.41 -30.12
CA GLY A 331 -12.47 -0.06 -29.25
C GLY A 331 -12.86 -1.34 -28.50
N ASN A 332 -11.85 -2.12 -28.10
CA ASN A 332 -12.05 -3.24 -27.17
C ASN A 332 -12.57 -2.71 -25.83
N GLY A 333 -13.59 -3.37 -25.26
CA GLY A 333 -14.35 -2.85 -24.12
C GLY A 333 -13.65 -3.01 -22.77
N GLY A 334 -12.52 -2.33 -22.56
CA GLY A 334 -11.80 -2.34 -21.29
C GLY A 334 -10.83 -1.17 -21.11
N ILE A 335 -10.30 -1.05 -19.90
CA ILE A 335 -9.23 -0.12 -19.50
C ILE A 335 -8.14 -0.97 -18.85
N VAL A 336 -6.86 -0.66 -19.10
CA VAL A 336 -5.75 -1.32 -18.40
C VAL A 336 -5.31 -0.46 -17.23
N ILE A 337 -5.07 -1.10 -16.09
CA ILE A 337 -4.53 -0.48 -14.89
C ILE A 337 -3.11 -1.00 -14.67
N LEU A 338 -2.20 -0.09 -14.34
CA LEU A 338 -0.88 -0.40 -13.80
C LEU A 338 -0.86 0.07 -12.33
N ASP A 339 -1.08 -0.86 -11.41
CA ASP A 339 -1.17 -0.58 -9.98
C ASP A 339 0.19 -0.80 -9.32
N LEU A 340 0.85 0.31 -8.97
CA LEU A 340 2.25 0.34 -8.50
C LEU A 340 2.37 0.65 -6.99
N ASP A 341 1.26 0.68 -6.22
CA ASP A 341 1.30 0.89 -4.76
C ASP A 341 1.23 -0.46 -4.00
N PRO A 342 2.36 -1.08 -3.59
CA PRO A 342 2.35 -2.33 -2.84
C PRO A 342 1.86 -2.16 -1.39
N GLY A 343 1.73 -0.92 -0.90
CA GLY A 343 1.34 -0.57 0.45
C GLY A 343 -0.17 -0.38 0.64
N GLN A 344 -0.91 -0.03 -0.42
CA GLN A 344 -2.38 -0.01 -0.48
C GLN A 344 -2.92 -0.33 -1.91
N PRO A 345 -2.68 -1.53 -2.46
CA PRO A 345 -3.11 -1.87 -3.82
C PRO A 345 -4.63 -2.01 -3.93
N GLU A 346 -5.20 -1.52 -5.04
CA GLU A 346 -6.63 -1.62 -5.35
C GLU A 346 -6.94 -2.85 -6.22
N TYR A 347 -5.97 -3.33 -7.02
CA TYR A 347 -6.19 -4.37 -8.03
C TYR A 347 -5.35 -5.65 -7.86
N CYS A 348 -4.45 -5.72 -6.89
CA CYS A 348 -3.64 -6.90 -6.59
C CYS A 348 -3.48 -7.16 -5.08
N GLY A 349 -2.70 -8.18 -4.71
CA GLY A 349 -2.41 -8.53 -3.33
C GLY A 349 -1.43 -7.55 -2.66
N VAL A 350 -1.51 -7.48 -1.32
CA VAL A 350 -0.61 -6.67 -0.50
C VAL A 350 0.86 -7.08 -0.72
N GLY A 351 1.76 -6.10 -0.91
CA GLY A 351 3.18 -6.35 -1.21
C GLY A 351 3.48 -6.76 -2.66
N GLN A 352 2.50 -6.63 -3.57
CA GLN A 352 2.64 -6.84 -5.00
C GLN A 352 2.42 -5.54 -5.81
N ILE A 353 2.83 -5.54 -7.08
CA ILE A 353 2.40 -4.57 -8.10
C ILE A 353 1.91 -5.33 -9.35
N ALA A 354 1.00 -4.76 -10.12
CA ALA A 354 0.32 -5.53 -11.19
C ALA A 354 -0.13 -4.70 -12.40
N LEU A 355 -0.18 -5.37 -13.56
CA LEU A 355 -0.89 -4.93 -14.76
C LEU A 355 -2.22 -5.71 -14.85
N VAL A 356 -3.35 -5.01 -14.92
CA VAL A 356 -4.70 -5.60 -14.78
C VAL A 356 -5.66 -5.03 -15.83
N LEU A 357 -6.43 -5.89 -16.50
CA LEU A 357 -7.49 -5.49 -17.44
C LEU A 357 -8.85 -5.41 -16.75
N VAL A 358 -9.50 -4.25 -16.82
CA VAL A 358 -10.83 -3.97 -16.25
C VAL A 358 -11.84 -3.79 -17.38
N THR A 359 -12.92 -4.60 -17.40
CA THR A 359 -13.95 -4.60 -18.47
C THR A 359 -15.37 -4.30 -17.97
N LYS A 360 -15.61 -4.25 -16.66
CA LYS A 360 -16.84 -3.70 -16.06
C LYS A 360 -16.52 -2.68 -14.95
N PRO A 361 -17.44 -1.74 -14.64
CA PRO A 361 -17.23 -0.74 -13.59
C PRO A 361 -16.87 -1.34 -12.22
N VAL A 362 -15.88 -0.73 -11.57
CA VAL A 362 -15.39 -1.07 -10.24
C VAL A 362 -16.26 -0.35 -9.21
N LEU A 363 -17.29 -1.04 -8.70
CA LEU A 363 -18.30 -0.48 -7.78
C LEU A 363 -18.15 -0.98 -6.33
N SER A 364 -16.94 -1.43 -5.94
CA SER A 364 -16.65 -2.04 -4.64
C SER A 364 -15.22 -1.72 -4.16
N PRO A 365 -14.94 -1.75 -2.84
CA PRO A 365 -13.58 -1.76 -2.27
C PRO A 365 -12.74 -2.97 -2.71
N SER A 366 -11.41 -2.89 -2.54
CA SER A 366 -10.46 -3.97 -2.87
C SER A 366 -10.75 -5.27 -2.10
N PHE A 367 -10.98 -5.18 -0.78
CA PHE A 367 -11.28 -6.35 0.06
C PHE A 367 -12.59 -7.08 -0.31
N CYS A 368 -13.49 -6.45 -1.07
CA CYS A 368 -14.70 -7.08 -1.60
C CYS A 368 -14.45 -7.81 -2.95
N ARG A 369 -13.25 -7.70 -3.51
CA ARG A 369 -12.81 -8.22 -4.81
C ARG A 369 -11.39 -8.84 -4.71
N PRO A 370 -11.13 -9.78 -3.79
CA PRO A 370 -9.76 -10.14 -3.42
C PRO A 370 -9.07 -11.10 -4.40
N LEU A 371 -9.81 -11.69 -5.34
CA LEU A 371 -9.29 -12.59 -6.38
C LEU A 371 -9.63 -12.05 -7.78
N ASP A 372 -8.89 -12.54 -8.78
CA ASP A 372 -9.18 -12.34 -10.20
C ASP A 372 -10.61 -12.78 -10.58
N GLY A 373 -11.20 -12.13 -11.58
CA GLY A 373 -12.53 -12.48 -12.08
C GLY A 373 -12.77 -12.07 -13.53
N PRO A 374 -13.90 -12.48 -14.15
CA PRO A 374 -14.18 -12.23 -15.56
C PRO A 374 -14.14 -10.75 -16.00
N SER A 375 -14.37 -9.83 -15.05
CA SER A 375 -14.39 -8.39 -15.29
C SER A 375 -13.13 -7.63 -14.89
N ILE A 376 -12.25 -8.26 -14.11
CA ILE A 376 -11.00 -7.68 -13.57
C ILE A 376 -9.99 -8.83 -13.57
N ARG A 377 -9.13 -8.87 -14.59
CA ARG A 377 -8.17 -9.96 -14.79
C ARG A 377 -6.74 -9.44 -14.74
N THR A 378 -5.91 -10.01 -13.89
CA THR A 378 -4.48 -9.80 -13.90
C THR A 378 -3.90 -10.27 -15.24
N ILE A 379 -2.97 -9.47 -15.79
CA ILE A 379 -2.19 -9.80 -16.99
C ILE A 379 -0.83 -10.36 -16.55
N ARG A 380 -0.15 -9.65 -15.64
CA ARG A 380 1.08 -10.05 -14.95
C ARG A 380 1.16 -9.26 -13.63
N SER A 381 1.77 -9.86 -12.61
CA SER A 381 2.01 -9.21 -11.33
C SER A 381 3.34 -9.66 -10.75
N HIS A 382 3.95 -8.81 -9.93
CA HIS A 382 5.24 -9.03 -9.31
C HIS A 382 5.16 -8.84 -7.81
N ALA A 383 5.87 -9.68 -7.05
CA ALA A 383 5.94 -9.58 -5.61
C ALA A 383 7.23 -8.84 -5.21
N LEU A 384 7.08 -7.58 -4.76
CA LEU A 384 8.12 -6.87 -4.02
C LEU A 384 8.34 -7.51 -2.64
N ALA A 385 7.35 -8.25 -2.15
CA ALA A 385 7.32 -8.86 -0.81
C ALA A 385 7.51 -7.85 0.34
N SER A 386 7.23 -6.57 0.08
CA SER A 386 7.45 -5.46 1.01
C SER A 386 6.40 -4.36 0.79
N LEU A 387 6.04 -3.64 1.84
CA LEU A 387 4.93 -2.66 1.83
C LEU A 387 5.33 -1.26 1.34
N SER A 388 6.54 -1.10 0.80
CA SER A 388 7.11 0.18 0.36
C SER A 388 8.20 -0.05 -0.69
N PRO A 389 8.27 0.74 -1.79
CA PRO A 389 9.38 0.72 -2.74
C PRO A 389 10.75 1.05 -2.13
N ALA A 390 10.79 1.63 -0.92
CA ALA A 390 12.01 1.92 -0.19
C ALA A 390 12.76 0.68 0.35
N SER A 391 12.26 -0.53 0.04
CA SER A 391 12.88 -1.83 0.33
C SER A 391 14.01 -2.11 -0.67
N ASP A 392 13.63 -2.25 -1.93
CA ASP A 392 14.51 -2.33 -3.10
C ASP A 392 13.93 -1.43 -4.22
N PRO A 393 14.40 -0.16 -4.30
CA PRO A 393 13.98 0.77 -5.35
C PRO A 393 14.31 0.29 -6.77
N GLN A 394 15.38 -0.48 -6.93
CA GLN A 394 15.87 -0.93 -8.24
C GLN A 394 15.00 -2.08 -8.77
N LEU A 395 14.77 -3.12 -7.94
CA LEU A 395 13.85 -4.21 -8.26
C LEU A 395 12.43 -3.67 -8.55
N TYR A 396 11.96 -2.69 -7.78
CA TYR A 396 10.66 -2.07 -8.00
C TYR A 396 10.56 -1.36 -9.37
N ILE A 397 11.60 -0.63 -9.80
CA ILE A 397 11.65 -0.02 -11.14
C ILE A 397 11.69 -1.11 -12.22
N GLU A 398 12.48 -2.17 -12.05
CA GLU A 398 12.54 -3.30 -12.98
C GLU A 398 11.20 -4.03 -13.13
N MET A 399 10.47 -4.22 -12.03
CA MET A 399 9.10 -4.77 -12.05
C MET A 399 8.14 -3.85 -12.80
N ALA A 400 8.22 -2.53 -12.61
CA ALA A 400 7.40 -1.57 -13.35
C ALA A 400 7.73 -1.53 -14.86
N LEU A 401 9.02 -1.66 -15.20
CA LEU A 401 9.53 -1.74 -16.59
C LEU A 401 9.06 -3.01 -17.31
N ASP A 402 9.02 -4.15 -16.63
CA ASP A 402 8.46 -5.38 -17.18
C ASP A 402 6.94 -5.25 -17.43
N LEU A 403 6.18 -4.76 -16.43
CA LEU A 403 4.74 -4.59 -16.56
C LEU A 403 4.34 -3.61 -17.66
N ILE A 404 5.05 -2.48 -17.82
CA ILE A 404 4.78 -1.56 -18.95
C ILE A 404 5.18 -2.16 -20.29
N SER A 405 6.17 -3.06 -20.34
CA SER A 405 6.54 -3.79 -21.56
C SER A 405 5.45 -4.78 -21.97
N HIS A 406 4.86 -5.50 -21.01
CA HIS A 406 3.68 -6.32 -21.25
C HIS A 406 2.47 -5.51 -21.75
N TYR A 407 2.24 -4.30 -21.21
CA TYR A 407 1.24 -3.37 -21.75
C TYR A 407 1.56 -2.94 -23.19
N ARG A 408 2.77 -2.44 -23.44
CA ARG A 408 3.22 -1.95 -24.76
C ARG A 408 3.10 -3.04 -25.85
N ASN A 409 3.39 -4.29 -25.50
CA ASN A 409 3.36 -5.42 -26.44
C ASN A 409 1.95 -5.99 -26.71
N GLY A 410 1.07 -6.03 -25.71
CA GLY A 410 -0.24 -6.72 -25.82
C GLY A 410 -1.48 -5.82 -25.78
N PHE A 411 -1.35 -4.58 -25.28
CA PHE A 411 -2.49 -3.78 -24.83
C PHE A 411 -2.40 -2.28 -25.18
N ALA A 412 -1.44 -1.83 -25.99
CA ALA A 412 -1.24 -0.42 -26.36
C ALA A 412 -2.40 0.25 -27.15
N SER A 413 -3.50 -0.47 -27.40
CA SER A 413 -4.76 0.03 -27.98
C SER A 413 -5.88 0.22 -26.95
N TYR A 414 -5.60 -0.02 -25.66
CA TYR A 414 -6.48 0.23 -24.53
C TYR A 414 -5.94 1.42 -23.73
N PRO A 415 -6.78 2.35 -23.22
CA PRO A 415 -6.32 3.40 -22.31
C PRO A 415 -5.69 2.81 -21.05
N LEU A 416 -4.62 3.45 -20.57
CA LEU A 416 -3.86 3.06 -19.39
C LEU A 416 -4.07 4.04 -18.24
N VAL A 417 -4.34 3.54 -17.04
CA VAL A 417 -4.34 4.32 -15.80
C VAL A 417 -3.26 3.76 -14.86
N ILE A 418 -2.31 4.60 -14.46
CA ILE A 418 -1.18 4.22 -13.59
C ILE A 418 -1.41 4.80 -12.20
N ASN A 419 -1.52 3.94 -11.18
CA ASN A 419 -1.62 4.35 -9.77
C ASN A 419 -0.23 4.25 -9.11
N THR A 420 0.26 5.33 -8.51
CA THR A 420 1.60 5.36 -7.87
C THR A 420 1.50 5.28 -6.34
N PRO A 421 2.55 4.85 -5.64
CA PRO A 421 2.61 4.93 -4.18
C PRO A 421 2.68 6.39 -3.70
N GLY A 422 2.26 6.64 -2.46
CA GLY A 422 2.26 7.98 -1.85
C GLY A 422 3.61 8.52 -1.38
N TRP A 423 4.72 8.19 -2.05
CA TRP A 423 6.07 8.59 -1.65
C TRP A 423 6.57 9.70 -2.59
N ILE A 424 6.65 10.94 -2.09
CA ILE A 424 6.82 12.16 -2.89
C ILE A 424 7.99 13.06 -2.43
N GLN A 425 8.89 12.54 -1.60
CA GLN A 425 10.00 13.31 -1.00
C GLN A 425 11.26 12.44 -0.87
N GLY A 426 12.43 13.08 -0.98
CA GLY A 426 13.74 12.41 -0.98
C GLY A 426 13.81 11.33 -2.07
N THR A 427 14.37 10.17 -1.74
CA THR A 427 14.49 9.04 -2.68
C THR A 427 13.17 8.52 -3.26
N GLY A 428 12.02 8.88 -2.69
CA GLY A 428 10.71 8.62 -3.30
C GLY A 428 10.35 9.57 -4.44
N LEU A 429 10.82 10.82 -4.36
CA LEU A 429 10.69 11.79 -5.44
C LEU A 429 11.60 11.40 -6.60
N ASP A 430 12.84 11.00 -6.31
CA ASP A 430 13.79 10.48 -7.30
C ASP A 430 13.22 9.25 -8.04
N LEU A 431 12.67 8.28 -7.29
CA LEU A 431 11.97 7.10 -7.82
C LEU A 431 10.80 7.49 -8.73
N LEU A 432 9.97 8.46 -8.31
CA LEU A 432 8.82 8.93 -9.08
C LEU A 432 9.24 9.64 -10.38
N VAL A 433 10.30 10.45 -10.35
CA VAL A 433 10.89 11.11 -11.52
C VAL A 433 11.46 10.07 -12.50
N SER A 434 12.13 9.02 -12.01
CA SER A 434 12.57 7.88 -12.82
C SER A 434 11.38 7.17 -13.48
N LEU A 435 10.33 6.86 -12.72
CA LEU A 435 9.12 6.22 -13.27
C LEU A 435 8.45 7.08 -14.35
N ILE A 436 8.33 8.40 -14.18
CA ILE A 436 7.77 9.29 -15.21
C ILE A 436 8.61 9.22 -16.50
N SER A 437 9.93 9.25 -16.36
CA SER A 437 10.89 9.25 -17.48
C SER A 437 10.89 7.93 -18.29
N GLU A 438 10.66 6.80 -17.61
CA GLU A 438 10.68 5.45 -18.20
C GLU A 438 9.30 4.98 -18.70
N LEU A 439 8.25 5.21 -17.92
CA LEU A 439 6.88 4.83 -18.30
C LEU A 439 6.34 5.74 -19.40
N ARG A 440 6.74 7.02 -19.40
CA ARG A 440 6.35 8.07 -20.36
C ARG A 440 4.83 8.21 -20.55
N PRO A 441 4.08 8.50 -19.47
CA PRO A 441 2.65 8.78 -19.57
C PRO A 441 2.39 10.04 -20.41
N SER A 442 1.26 10.07 -21.13
CA SER A 442 0.80 11.28 -21.83
C SER A 442 0.30 12.36 -20.86
N GLU A 443 -0.24 11.95 -19.71
CA GLU A 443 -0.87 12.81 -18.70
C GLU A 443 -0.37 12.45 -17.29
N VAL A 444 0.02 13.44 -16.49
CA VAL A 444 0.41 13.28 -15.07
C VAL A 444 -0.46 14.18 -14.18
N VAL A 445 -1.27 13.56 -13.33
CA VAL A 445 -2.16 14.23 -12.38
C VAL A 445 -1.56 14.12 -10.98
N TYR A 446 -1.11 15.25 -10.43
CA TYR A 446 -0.60 15.34 -9.06
C TYR A 446 -1.72 15.78 -8.09
N MET A 447 -2.09 14.87 -7.21
CA MET A 447 -3.20 14.99 -6.26
C MET A 447 -2.83 15.84 -5.03
N SER A 448 -2.22 17.00 -5.23
CA SER A 448 -2.13 18.07 -4.23
C SER A 448 -1.86 19.43 -4.89
N GLN A 449 -2.42 20.50 -4.33
CA GLN A 449 -2.12 21.90 -4.68
C GLN A 449 -1.30 22.61 -3.60
N THR A 450 -1.25 22.04 -2.39
CA THR A 450 -0.48 22.51 -1.22
C THR A 450 0.67 21.56 -0.88
N GLY A 451 1.10 20.76 -1.86
CA GLY A 451 2.20 19.82 -1.69
C GLY A 451 3.56 20.52 -1.58
N PRO A 452 4.61 19.79 -1.14
CA PRO A 452 5.98 20.31 -1.10
C PRO A 452 6.41 20.89 -2.46
N ALA A 453 6.98 22.09 -2.45
CA ALA A 453 7.30 22.82 -3.70
C ALA A 453 8.38 22.11 -4.52
N ASP A 454 9.35 21.50 -3.85
CA ASP A 454 10.37 20.61 -4.42
C ASP A 454 9.74 19.42 -5.16
N ALA A 455 8.68 18.82 -4.60
CA ALA A 455 7.97 17.73 -5.24
C ALA A 455 7.23 18.20 -6.51
N VAL A 456 6.58 19.36 -6.47
CA VAL A 456 5.89 19.94 -7.64
C VAL A 456 6.88 20.34 -8.73
N GLU A 457 8.01 20.94 -8.37
CA GLU A 457 9.07 21.36 -9.31
C GLU A 457 9.73 20.15 -9.98
N ALA A 458 10.14 19.13 -9.22
CA ALA A 458 10.79 17.94 -9.77
C ALA A 458 9.87 17.09 -10.64
N ILE A 459 8.60 16.89 -10.24
CA ILE A 459 7.60 16.18 -11.06
C ILE A 459 7.30 16.98 -12.33
N GLY A 460 7.13 18.30 -12.23
CA GLY A 460 6.93 19.18 -13.39
C GLY A 460 8.11 19.17 -14.36
N GLY A 461 9.35 19.19 -13.84
CA GLY A 461 10.59 19.10 -14.62
C GLY A 461 10.82 17.74 -15.29
N ALA A 462 10.24 16.66 -14.76
CA ALA A 462 10.20 15.36 -15.44
C ALA A 462 9.23 15.36 -16.64
N CYS A 463 8.13 16.11 -16.56
CA CYS A 463 7.03 16.14 -17.53
C CYS A 463 7.33 16.95 -18.82
N ASN A 464 8.53 16.82 -19.40
CA ASN A 464 9.02 17.63 -20.53
C ASN A 464 8.11 17.67 -21.77
N ALA A 465 7.44 16.56 -22.08
CA ALA A 465 6.49 16.44 -23.20
C ALA A 465 5.12 15.90 -22.76
N THR A 466 4.87 15.88 -21.45
CA THR A 466 3.73 15.25 -20.79
C THR A 466 2.87 16.34 -20.17
N ARG A 467 1.54 16.29 -20.32
CA ARG A 467 0.68 17.27 -19.67
C ARG A 467 0.68 17.04 -18.16
N PHE A 468 1.11 18.04 -17.39
CA PHE A 468 1.10 18.04 -15.94
C PHE A 468 -0.07 18.86 -15.39
N SER A 469 -0.82 18.32 -14.42
CA SER A 469 -1.90 19.04 -13.74
C SER A 469 -1.90 18.80 -12.22
N THR A 470 -2.37 19.78 -11.45
CA THR A 470 -2.46 19.71 -9.98
C THR A 470 -3.91 19.83 -9.50
N LEU A 471 -4.32 18.90 -8.64
CA LEU A 471 -5.69 18.83 -8.09
C LEU A 471 -5.69 18.99 -6.56
N PRO A 472 -6.77 19.54 -5.97
CA PRO A 472 -6.89 19.61 -4.52
C PRO A 472 -6.93 18.19 -3.92
N SER A 473 -6.16 17.96 -2.87
CA SER A 473 -6.23 16.71 -2.10
C SER A 473 -7.53 16.65 -1.29
N HIS A 474 -8.17 15.49 -1.22
CA HIS A 474 -9.38 15.29 -0.42
C HIS A 474 -9.19 14.11 0.56
N PRO A 475 -8.47 14.32 1.68
CA PRO A 475 -8.26 13.26 2.67
C PRO A 475 -9.57 12.87 3.39
N ASN A 476 -9.73 11.57 3.65
CA ASN A 476 -10.87 11.05 4.41
C ASN A 476 -10.66 11.33 5.91
N GLN A 477 -11.12 12.49 6.37
CA GLN A 477 -10.94 12.96 7.76
C GLN A 477 -11.45 11.96 8.81
N ASN A 478 -12.53 11.21 8.54
CA ASN A 478 -13.21 10.36 9.52
C ASN A 478 -13.10 8.84 9.18
N SER A 479 -11.92 8.37 8.73
CA SER A 479 -11.76 6.96 8.36
C SER A 479 -11.81 6.00 9.56
N LEU A 480 -12.82 5.12 9.61
CA LEU A 480 -13.00 4.09 10.64
C LEU A 480 -11.96 2.94 10.58
N ARG A 481 -11.05 2.96 9.61
CA ARG A 481 -10.01 1.94 9.39
C ARG A 481 -8.70 2.63 8.97
N THR A 482 -7.59 2.25 9.61
CA THR A 482 -6.24 2.70 9.22
C THR A 482 -5.76 1.96 7.97
N ALA A 483 -4.66 2.41 7.35
CA ALA A 483 -4.05 1.69 6.23
C ALA A 483 -3.69 0.23 6.59
N VAL A 484 -3.22 -0.02 7.81
CA VAL A 484 -2.95 -1.37 8.34
C VAL A 484 -4.25 -2.18 8.44
N HIS A 485 -5.32 -1.60 8.98
CA HIS A 485 -6.61 -2.30 9.09
C HIS A 485 -7.19 -2.67 7.71
N LEU A 486 -7.07 -1.77 6.72
CA LEU A 486 -7.53 -2.01 5.36
C LEU A 486 -6.73 -3.14 4.67
N ARG A 487 -5.40 -3.17 4.85
CA ARG A 487 -4.56 -4.29 4.39
C ARG A 487 -4.94 -5.60 5.09
N SER A 488 -5.09 -5.61 6.41
CA SER A 488 -5.53 -6.82 7.14
C SER A 488 -6.88 -7.34 6.63
N MET A 489 -7.83 -6.45 6.34
CA MET A 489 -9.11 -6.84 5.72
C MET A 489 -8.94 -7.41 4.31
N GLN A 490 -8.09 -6.81 3.47
CA GLN A 490 -7.82 -7.27 2.11
C GLN A 490 -7.12 -8.63 2.09
N THR A 491 -6.10 -8.83 2.93
CA THR A 491 -5.39 -10.11 3.05
C THR A 491 -6.24 -11.20 3.68
N MET A 492 -7.04 -10.89 4.71
CA MET A 492 -8.00 -11.84 5.28
C MET A 492 -9.04 -12.24 4.22
N ALA A 493 -9.64 -11.28 3.52
CA ALA A 493 -10.57 -11.55 2.42
C ALA A 493 -9.96 -12.44 1.32
N TYR A 494 -8.67 -12.29 1.02
CA TYR A 494 -7.95 -13.14 0.07
C TYR A 494 -7.84 -14.61 0.51
N PHE A 495 -7.59 -14.88 1.79
CA PHE A 495 -7.52 -16.27 2.29
C PHE A 495 -8.89 -16.91 2.56
N HIS A 496 -9.95 -16.11 2.73
CA HIS A 496 -11.33 -16.60 2.90
C HIS A 496 -12.16 -16.64 1.59
N ALA A 497 -11.66 -16.15 0.46
CA ALA A 497 -12.37 -16.21 -0.81
C ALA A 497 -12.19 -17.57 -1.51
N GLU A 498 -13.30 -18.22 -1.88
CA GLU A 498 -13.26 -19.47 -2.64
C GLU A 498 -13.03 -19.18 -4.15
N PRO A 499 -12.01 -19.80 -4.79
CA PRO A 499 -11.84 -19.75 -6.24
C PRO A 499 -13.02 -20.42 -6.96
N LYS A 500 -13.66 -19.68 -7.87
CA LYS A 500 -14.88 -20.13 -8.56
C LYS A 500 -14.61 -21.05 -9.75
N ALA A 501 -15.28 -22.20 -9.78
CA ALA A 501 -15.62 -22.87 -11.03
C ALA A 501 -16.64 -22.03 -11.83
N GLN A 502 -16.55 -22.08 -13.16
CA GLN A 502 -17.27 -21.17 -14.07
C GLN A 502 -18.75 -21.57 -14.35
N GLU A 503 -19.60 -21.68 -13.32
CA GLU A 503 -21.00 -22.09 -13.52
C GLU A 503 -22.01 -20.94 -13.62
N ASN A 504 -21.73 -19.78 -13.00
CA ASN A 504 -22.65 -18.64 -13.00
C ASN A 504 -21.89 -17.31 -13.20
N GLY A 505 -22.11 -16.67 -14.36
CA GLY A 505 -21.35 -15.52 -14.89
C GLY A 505 -21.53 -14.16 -14.19
N GLY A 506 -21.66 -14.16 -12.87
CA GLY A 506 -21.63 -12.95 -12.03
C GLY A 506 -20.38 -12.93 -11.16
N ASP A 507 -19.70 -11.78 -11.12
CA ASP A 507 -18.40 -11.53 -10.47
C ASP A 507 -18.44 -11.51 -8.92
N HIS A 508 -19.44 -12.15 -8.30
CA HIS A 508 -19.53 -12.29 -6.85
C HIS A 508 -18.68 -13.49 -6.38
N PHE A 509 -18.02 -13.34 -5.24
CA PHE A 509 -17.25 -14.43 -4.61
C PHE A 509 -18.13 -15.23 -3.63
N ARG A 510 -17.72 -16.47 -3.35
CA ARG A 510 -18.15 -17.25 -2.19
C ARG A 510 -17.07 -17.17 -1.12
N TRP A 511 -17.47 -17.28 0.14
CA TRP A 511 -16.63 -16.98 1.30
C TRP A 511 -16.62 -18.19 2.23
N PHE A 512 -15.44 -18.51 2.79
CA PHE A 512 -15.28 -19.54 3.79
C PHE A 512 -15.50 -18.93 5.19
N GLU A 513 -16.63 -19.25 5.80
CA GLU A 513 -17.18 -18.56 6.98
C GLU A 513 -16.66 -19.10 8.34
N ARG A 514 -15.60 -19.92 8.32
CA ARG A 514 -14.97 -20.54 9.52
C ARG A 514 -13.49 -20.13 9.63
N PRO A 515 -12.85 -20.27 10.80
CA PRO A 515 -11.42 -20.00 10.97
C PRO A 515 -10.56 -20.79 9.97
N LEU A 516 -9.44 -20.20 9.52
CA LEU A 516 -8.48 -20.81 8.59
C LEU A 516 -7.88 -22.14 9.09
N THR A 517 -7.93 -22.41 10.40
CA THR A 517 -7.55 -23.70 11.00
C THR A 517 -8.49 -24.84 10.62
N ALA A 518 -9.72 -24.55 10.18
CA ALA A 518 -10.68 -25.53 9.66
C ALA A 518 -10.47 -25.86 8.17
N LEU A 519 -9.66 -25.11 7.43
CA LEU A 519 -9.30 -25.44 6.04
C LEU A 519 -8.27 -26.56 5.98
N ALA A 520 -8.41 -27.45 4.99
CA ALA A 520 -7.35 -28.39 4.65
C ALA A 520 -6.19 -27.65 3.96
N PRO A 521 -4.95 -27.73 4.47
CA PRO A 521 -3.79 -27.07 3.85
C PRO A 521 -3.27 -27.87 2.65
N TRP A 522 -2.67 -27.16 1.70
CA TRP A 522 -1.78 -27.76 0.70
C TRP A 522 -0.59 -28.40 1.40
N GLN A 523 -0.36 -29.70 1.16
CA GLN A 523 0.82 -30.43 1.63
C GLN A 523 1.92 -30.35 0.58
N VAL A 524 2.88 -29.46 0.77
CA VAL A 524 3.92 -29.15 -0.22
C VAL A 524 5.25 -29.75 0.20
N ARG A 525 5.58 -30.92 -0.36
CA ARG A 525 6.83 -31.64 -0.06
C ARG A 525 8.06 -30.81 -0.42
N PHE A 526 9.00 -30.66 0.51
CA PHE A 526 10.25 -29.94 0.33
C PHE A 526 11.51 -30.83 0.41
N ARG A 527 11.40 -32.08 0.88
CA ARG A 527 12.47 -33.10 0.90
C ARG A 527 12.32 -34.15 -0.24
N GLY A 528 13.38 -34.91 -0.51
CA GLY A 528 13.40 -35.98 -1.52
C GLY A 528 13.65 -35.50 -2.96
N PRO A 529 13.39 -36.33 -4.00
CA PRO A 529 13.59 -35.95 -5.40
C PRO A 529 12.42 -35.15 -5.99
N SER A 530 11.17 -35.52 -5.66
CA SER A 530 9.95 -34.89 -6.16
C SER A 530 9.44 -33.77 -5.22
N ARG A 531 10.26 -32.73 -5.04
CA ARG A 531 9.94 -31.56 -4.21
C ARG A 531 9.00 -30.62 -4.97
N GLY A 532 7.91 -30.17 -4.32
CA GLY A 532 6.84 -29.35 -4.94
C GLY A 532 7.18 -27.87 -5.10
N ILE A 533 8.18 -27.37 -4.38
CA ILE A 533 8.80 -26.05 -4.56
C ILE A 533 10.26 -26.22 -5.00
N PHE A 534 10.86 -25.18 -5.58
CA PHE A 534 12.31 -25.09 -5.83
C PHE A 534 13.08 -24.75 -4.55
N GLY A 535 12.66 -23.68 -3.86
CA GLY A 535 13.26 -23.24 -2.61
C GLY A 535 12.52 -22.07 -1.97
N VAL A 536 13.00 -21.69 -0.78
CA VAL A 536 12.61 -20.48 -0.05
C VAL A 536 13.68 -19.41 -0.27
N LEU A 537 13.26 -18.18 -0.56
CA LEU A 537 14.09 -17.01 -0.86
C LEU A 537 13.74 -15.90 0.14
N CYS A 538 14.71 -15.11 0.62
CA CYS A 538 14.44 -13.98 1.52
C CYS A 538 14.83 -12.65 0.86
N TYR A 539 13.84 -11.75 0.72
CA TYR A 539 14.02 -10.35 0.33
C TYR A 539 14.17 -9.44 1.56
N ASP A 540 14.78 -8.27 1.40
CA ASP A 540 14.97 -7.22 2.41
C ASP A 540 15.78 -7.58 3.67
N PHE A 541 16.14 -8.85 3.90
CA PHE A 541 16.93 -9.30 5.05
C PHE A 541 17.62 -10.65 4.77
N GLN A 542 18.85 -10.80 5.26
CA GLN A 542 19.56 -12.08 5.32
C GLN A 542 19.13 -12.86 6.56
N THR A 543 19.05 -14.19 6.45
CA THR A 543 18.68 -15.10 7.54
C THR A 543 19.63 -16.29 7.52
N GLN A 544 20.15 -16.71 8.68
CA GLN A 544 20.94 -17.94 8.77
C GLN A 544 20.03 -19.14 8.45
N PRO A 545 20.48 -20.17 7.70
CA PRO A 545 19.63 -21.30 7.29
C PRO A 545 18.84 -21.92 8.45
N ASP A 546 19.47 -22.09 9.61
CA ASP A 546 18.90 -22.70 10.81
C ASP A 546 17.73 -21.89 11.44
N LEU A 547 17.56 -20.63 11.03
CA LEU A 547 16.47 -19.75 11.47
C LEU A 547 15.37 -19.58 10.41
N VAL A 548 15.52 -20.17 9.22
CA VAL A 548 14.54 -20.02 8.11
C VAL A 548 13.20 -20.65 8.48
N ALA A 549 13.20 -21.84 9.11
CA ALA A 549 11.96 -22.51 9.55
C ALA A 549 11.17 -21.62 10.55
N ASP A 550 11.84 -21.12 11.58
CA ASP A 550 11.27 -20.20 12.58
C ASP A 550 10.80 -18.88 11.98
N ALA A 551 11.51 -18.35 10.98
CA ALA A 551 11.17 -17.10 10.31
C ALA A 551 9.93 -17.21 9.43
N ILE A 552 9.76 -18.33 8.71
CA ILE A 552 8.62 -18.54 7.80
C ILE A 552 7.39 -19.13 8.50
N ASN A 553 7.53 -19.82 9.63
CA ASN A 553 6.39 -20.42 10.34
C ASN A 553 5.39 -19.34 10.81
N GLY A 554 4.10 -19.53 10.51
CA GLY A 554 3.06 -18.53 10.76
C GLY A 554 3.20 -17.23 9.95
N SER A 555 4.05 -17.18 8.91
CA SER A 555 4.28 -15.99 8.08
C SER A 555 3.47 -15.98 6.78
N LEU A 556 3.42 -14.81 6.14
CA LEU A 556 2.99 -14.66 4.76
C LEU A 556 4.21 -14.73 3.84
N LEU A 557 4.11 -15.53 2.78
CA LEU A 557 5.10 -15.65 1.71
C LEU A 557 4.43 -15.31 0.37
N ALA A 558 5.16 -14.71 -0.56
CA ALA A 558 4.72 -14.65 -1.95
C ALA A 558 5.02 -15.97 -2.66
N ILE A 559 4.06 -16.44 -3.44
CA ILE A 559 4.24 -17.53 -4.39
C ILE A 559 4.74 -16.89 -5.69
N VAL A 560 5.91 -17.30 -6.17
CA VAL A 560 6.52 -16.77 -7.40
C VAL A 560 6.83 -17.93 -8.35
N GLU A 561 6.34 -17.82 -9.58
CA GLU A 561 6.76 -18.64 -10.69
C GLU A 561 8.10 -18.12 -11.23
N VAL A 562 9.06 -19.02 -11.39
CA VAL A 562 10.27 -18.85 -12.18
C VAL A 562 10.04 -19.52 -13.54
N GLU A 563 10.07 -18.71 -14.59
CA GLU A 563 9.78 -19.12 -15.99
C GLU A 563 11.02 -19.74 -16.67
N GLY A 564 12.23 -19.50 -16.14
CA GLY A 564 13.47 -20.06 -16.67
C GLY A 564 14.71 -19.73 -15.83
N THR A 565 15.85 -20.32 -16.21
CA THR A 565 17.13 -20.20 -15.48
C THR A 565 17.57 -18.75 -15.24
N LYS A 566 17.30 -17.87 -16.21
CA LYS A 566 17.63 -16.44 -16.20
C LYS A 566 16.88 -15.60 -15.15
N ALA A 567 15.93 -16.19 -14.42
CA ALA A 567 15.30 -15.53 -13.27
C ALA A 567 16.27 -15.35 -12.09
N PHE A 568 17.30 -16.18 -11.99
CA PHE A 568 18.34 -16.06 -10.97
C PHE A 568 19.49 -15.22 -11.54
N ARG A 569 19.78 -14.08 -10.90
CA ARG A 569 20.86 -13.15 -11.30
C ARG A 569 22.23 -13.77 -11.06
N ASP A 570 23.25 -13.28 -11.77
CA ASP A 570 24.69 -13.50 -11.53
C ASP A 570 25.21 -14.95 -11.45
N LEU A 571 24.47 -15.91 -12.01
CA LEU A 571 24.91 -17.32 -12.15
C LEU A 571 26.18 -17.50 -13.00
N GLU A 572 26.47 -16.58 -13.91
CA GLU A 572 27.65 -16.60 -14.78
C GLU A 572 28.87 -15.95 -14.11
N THR A 573 28.63 -14.93 -13.28
CA THR A 573 29.64 -14.07 -12.64
C THR A 573 30.49 -14.83 -11.60
N HIS A 574 29.98 -15.93 -11.06
CA HIS A 574 30.63 -16.72 -10.00
C HIS A 574 31.53 -17.88 -10.47
N GLN A 575 31.92 -17.92 -11.75
CA GLN A 575 32.94 -18.87 -12.22
C GLN A 575 34.38 -18.57 -11.73
N TYR A 576 34.61 -17.39 -11.14
CA TYR A 576 35.94 -16.96 -10.66
C TYR A 576 36.01 -16.83 -9.13
N LEU A 577 36.29 -17.95 -8.47
CA LEU A 577 37.06 -17.99 -7.22
C LEU A 577 38.44 -18.63 -7.51
N PRO A 578 39.48 -18.34 -6.72
CA PRO A 578 40.84 -18.28 -7.26
C PRO A 578 41.43 -19.65 -7.63
N ASN A 579 41.87 -19.77 -8.89
CA ASN A 579 42.85 -20.78 -9.28
C ASN A 579 44.20 -20.43 -8.64
N ASP A 580 44.62 -21.23 -7.65
CA ASP A 580 45.94 -21.14 -7.03
C ASP A 580 46.99 -21.84 -7.93
N SER A 581 47.26 -21.23 -9.08
CA SER A 581 48.28 -21.70 -10.04
C SER A 581 48.79 -20.54 -10.90
N ASN A 582 50.08 -20.23 -10.81
CA ASN A 582 50.74 -19.35 -11.77
C ASN A 582 50.80 -20.04 -13.14
N ASP A 583 50.34 -19.36 -14.19
CA ASP A 583 51.10 -19.24 -15.44
C ASP A 583 50.61 -18.04 -16.26
N GLU A 584 51.51 -17.38 -16.98
CA GLU A 584 51.19 -16.25 -17.87
C GLU A 584 50.90 -16.75 -19.28
N THR A 585 49.81 -16.33 -19.94
CA THR A 585 49.80 -15.89 -21.37
C THR A 585 48.40 -15.54 -21.90
N GLY A 586 48.33 -14.48 -22.73
CA GLY A 586 47.40 -14.38 -23.86
C GLY A 586 45.94 -13.95 -23.59
N PRO A 587 45.44 -12.87 -24.25
CA PRO A 587 44.01 -12.57 -24.34
C PRO A 587 43.42 -13.04 -25.68
N GLU A 588 42.43 -13.93 -25.66
CA GLU A 588 41.59 -14.26 -26.83
C GLU A 588 40.08 -14.16 -26.54
N SER A 589 39.28 -14.20 -27.61
CA SER A 589 37.85 -13.86 -27.63
C SER A 589 36.97 -14.87 -26.89
N PRO A 590 35.85 -14.44 -26.27
CA PRO A 590 34.82 -15.38 -25.81
C PRO A 590 34.24 -16.14 -27.01
N MET A 591 34.26 -17.47 -26.94
CA MET A 591 33.57 -18.35 -27.88
C MET A 591 32.13 -18.61 -27.43
N GLU A 592 31.20 -18.62 -28.39
CA GLU A 592 29.85 -19.15 -28.18
C GLU A 592 29.91 -20.67 -27.99
N LEU A 593 29.13 -21.20 -27.03
CA LEU A 593 29.09 -22.64 -26.75
C LEU A 593 27.89 -23.29 -27.47
N ASP A 594 28.12 -23.79 -28.68
CA ASP A 594 27.14 -24.61 -29.40
C ASP A 594 26.94 -25.95 -28.68
N LEU A 595 25.74 -26.16 -28.12
CA LEU A 595 25.35 -27.44 -27.50
C LEU A 595 24.71 -28.36 -28.55
N ALA A 596 25.52 -29.24 -29.13
CA ALA A 596 25.06 -30.25 -30.06
C ALA A 596 24.23 -31.36 -29.38
N GLU A 597 23.18 -31.85 -30.06
CA GLU A 597 22.24 -32.84 -29.52
C GLU A 597 22.91 -34.18 -29.17
N GLY A 598 22.85 -34.58 -27.88
CA GLY A 598 23.41 -35.83 -27.37
C GLY A 598 22.39 -36.63 -26.55
N SER A 599 21.79 -37.66 -27.15
CA SER A 599 20.59 -38.32 -26.61
C SER A 599 20.81 -39.20 -25.37
N GLN A 600 20.73 -38.61 -24.18
CA GLN A 600 20.30 -39.27 -22.94
C GLN A 600 19.22 -38.43 -22.25
N ALA A 601 18.45 -39.00 -21.32
CA ALA A 601 17.25 -38.38 -20.76
C ALA A 601 17.59 -37.15 -19.89
N GLU A 602 17.54 -35.96 -20.47
CA GLU A 602 18.01 -34.73 -19.83
C GLU A 602 17.10 -34.27 -18.68
N SER A 603 17.69 -34.11 -17.50
CA SER A 603 17.11 -33.37 -16.38
C SER A 603 17.01 -31.89 -16.74
N SER A 604 15.85 -31.25 -16.52
CA SER A 604 15.62 -29.88 -16.98
C SER A 604 16.66 -28.88 -16.43
N PRO A 605 17.05 -27.83 -17.18
CA PRO A 605 18.13 -26.91 -16.77
C PRO A 605 17.94 -26.28 -15.38
N LEU A 606 16.70 -26.00 -14.99
CA LEU A 606 16.36 -25.53 -13.64
C LEU A 606 16.68 -26.56 -12.55
N SER A 607 16.47 -27.86 -12.81
CA SER A 607 16.82 -28.91 -11.85
C SER A 607 18.33 -29.05 -11.63
N LEU A 608 19.15 -28.80 -12.65
CA LEU A 608 20.62 -28.80 -12.52
C LEU A 608 21.17 -27.56 -11.80
N LEU A 609 20.47 -26.42 -11.88
CA LEU A 609 20.81 -25.23 -11.08
C LEU A 609 20.38 -25.37 -9.62
N ARG A 610 19.27 -26.06 -9.36
CA ARG A 610 18.73 -26.30 -8.02
C ARG A 610 19.79 -26.79 -7.03
N ASP A 611 20.52 -27.83 -7.40
CA ASP A 611 21.48 -28.49 -6.52
C ASP A 611 22.81 -27.70 -6.43
N LYS A 612 22.95 -26.59 -7.18
CA LYS A 612 24.06 -25.63 -7.08
C LYS A 612 23.72 -24.41 -6.21
N ILE A 613 22.46 -23.95 -6.19
CA ILE A 613 22.06 -22.72 -5.49
C ILE A 613 21.14 -22.92 -4.27
N THR A 614 20.75 -24.16 -3.94
CA THR A 614 19.96 -24.46 -2.73
C THR A 614 20.82 -25.10 -1.63
N THR A 615 20.94 -24.38 -0.52
CA THR A 615 21.48 -24.89 0.75
C THR A 615 20.34 -25.50 1.56
N LEU A 616 20.56 -26.65 2.20
CA LEU A 616 19.55 -27.25 3.09
C LEU A 616 19.69 -26.66 4.51
N THR A 617 18.56 -26.27 5.12
CA THR A 617 18.52 -25.89 6.55
C THR A 617 18.69 -27.12 7.45
N SER A 618 18.80 -26.92 8.77
CA SER A 618 18.71 -27.99 9.79
C SER A 618 17.45 -28.86 9.64
N GLU A 619 16.33 -28.27 9.25
CA GLU A 619 15.05 -28.96 8.97
C GLU A 619 15.03 -29.57 7.56
N GLY A 620 16.10 -29.41 6.77
CA GLY A 620 16.20 -29.86 5.39
C GLY A 620 15.30 -29.09 4.42
N ILE A 621 14.92 -27.85 4.74
CA ILE A 621 14.22 -26.96 3.80
C ILE A 621 15.25 -26.48 2.76
N PRO A 622 14.94 -26.50 1.44
CA PRO A 622 15.79 -25.88 0.44
C PRO A 622 15.70 -24.35 0.54
N PHE A 623 16.75 -23.73 1.08
CA PHE A 623 16.94 -22.28 1.12
C PHE A 623 17.84 -21.83 -0.03
N ILE A 624 17.46 -20.76 -0.72
CA ILE A 624 18.25 -20.16 -1.80
C ILE A 624 19.05 -19.03 -1.16
N ASP A 625 20.38 -19.10 -1.20
CA ASP A 625 21.22 -18.12 -0.51
C ASP A 625 21.15 -16.74 -1.20
N THR A 626 20.82 -15.71 -0.42
CA THR A 626 20.78 -14.30 -0.83
C THR A 626 21.91 -13.47 -0.22
N SER A 627 23.01 -14.11 0.17
CA SER A 627 24.25 -13.48 0.66
C SER A 627 24.78 -12.32 -0.20
N LEU A 628 24.50 -12.35 -1.52
CA LEU A 628 24.88 -11.33 -2.50
C LEU A 628 23.75 -10.34 -2.87
N GLY A 629 22.58 -10.41 -2.23
CA GLY A 629 21.42 -9.58 -2.56
C GLY A 629 20.60 -10.09 -3.75
N LEU A 630 20.67 -11.39 -4.06
CA LEU A 630 19.99 -12.01 -5.20
C LEU A 630 18.46 -11.93 -5.09
N THR A 631 17.87 -11.00 -5.83
CA THR A 631 16.43 -10.93 -6.11
C THR A 631 16.13 -11.58 -7.46
N LEU A 632 14.89 -12.05 -7.68
CA LEU A 632 14.52 -12.62 -8.98
C LEU A 632 14.41 -11.53 -10.05
N ASP A 633 14.72 -11.87 -11.30
CA ASP A 633 14.51 -10.98 -12.46
C ASP A 633 13.01 -10.98 -12.85
N PRO A 634 12.31 -9.83 -12.83
CA PRO A 634 10.90 -9.72 -13.20
C PRO A 634 10.59 -10.12 -14.66
N ARG A 635 11.60 -10.13 -15.55
CA ARG A 635 11.45 -10.52 -16.96
C ARG A 635 11.30 -12.03 -17.16
N TYR A 636 11.68 -12.82 -16.15
CA TYR A 636 11.65 -14.29 -16.17
C TYR A 636 10.97 -14.89 -14.93
N SER A 637 10.27 -14.07 -14.15
CA SER A 637 9.50 -14.50 -13.00
C SER A 637 8.21 -13.69 -12.85
N ARG A 638 7.19 -14.24 -12.18
CA ARG A 638 5.92 -13.56 -11.93
C ARG A 638 5.26 -14.10 -10.66
N SER A 639 4.48 -13.29 -9.95
CA SER A 639 3.77 -13.76 -8.77
C SER A 639 2.46 -14.48 -9.13
N LEU A 640 2.18 -15.57 -8.41
CA LEU A 640 0.93 -16.32 -8.51
C LEU A 640 -0.07 -15.94 -7.40
N GLY A 641 0.40 -15.28 -6.34
CA GLY A 641 -0.39 -14.92 -5.16
C GLY A 641 0.44 -14.95 -3.87
N LEU A 642 -0.27 -14.95 -2.74
CA LEU A 642 0.30 -15.11 -1.39
C LEU A 642 -0.08 -16.48 -0.79
N ALA A 643 0.77 -16.98 0.11
CA ALA A 643 0.54 -18.14 0.97
C ALA A 643 0.71 -17.78 2.45
N LEU A 644 -0.13 -18.35 3.31
CA LEU A 644 0.07 -18.38 4.76
C LEU A 644 0.69 -19.74 5.13
N VAL A 645 1.83 -19.73 5.81
CA VAL A 645 2.45 -20.94 6.36
C VAL A 645 1.71 -21.33 7.64
N ARG A 646 0.85 -22.35 7.56
CA ARG A 646 0.13 -22.90 8.71
C ARG A 646 1.04 -23.71 9.64
N GLY A 647 2.08 -24.34 9.09
CA GLY A 647 3.06 -25.12 9.85
C GLY A 647 4.06 -25.84 8.95
N ILE A 648 5.07 -26.44 9.59
CA ILE A 648 6.18 -27.14 8.94
C ILE A 648 6.23 -28.55 9.52
N ASP A 649 5.99 -29.56 8.69
CA ASP A 649 6.15 -30.97 9.02
C ASP A 649 7.57 -31.41 8.66
N ILE A 650 8.45 -31.43 9.66
CA ILE A 650 9.88 -31.77 9.50
C ILE A 650 10.06 -33.30 9.31
N GLU A 651 9.18 -34.11 9.92
CA GLU A 651 9.25 -35.57 9.88
C GLU A 651 8.97 -36.10 8.47
N ASN A 652 7.84 -35.70 7.88
CA ASN A 652 7.46 -36.09 6.52
C ASN A 652 8.03 -35.16 5.44
N GLY A 653 8.61 -34.02 5.84
CA GLY A 653 9.25 -33.06 4.92
C GLY A 653 8.26 -32.27 4.07
N ASN A 654 7.17 -31.79 4.66
CA ASN A 654 6.09 -31.04 3.99
C ASN A 654 5.87 -29.66 4.62
N LEU A 655 5.66 -28.62 3.80
CA LEU A 655 5.07 -27.36 4.26
C LEU A 655 3.54 -27.48 4.21
N HIS A 656 2.86 -27.00 5.24
CA HIS A 656 1.40 -26.84 5.26
C HIS A 656 1.04 -25.40 4.91
N LEU A 657 0.63 -25.19 3.65
CA LEU A 657 0.32 -23.87 3.12
C LEU A 657 -1.20 -23.68 2.96
N LEU A 658 -1.67 -22.47 3.28
CA LEU A 658 -3.02 -22.01 2.94
C LEU A 658 -2.88 -20.94 1.86
N CYS A 659 -3.55 -21.12 0.72
CA CYS A 659 -3.64 -20.13 -0.36
C CYS A 659 -4.85 -20.44 -1.28
N PRO A 660 -5.43 -19.42 -1.94
CA PRO A 660 -6.47 -19.58 -2.96
C PRO A 660 -5.92 -19.90 -4.36
N VAL A 661 -4.63 -20.20 -4.50
CA VAL A 661 -4.05 -20.64 -5.79
C VAL A 661 -4.59 -22.03 -6.14
N THR A 662 -5.08 -22.22 -7.36
CA THR A 662 -5.74 -23.46 -7.79
C THR A 662 -4.75 -24.53 -8.26
N ALA A 663 -5.21 -25.79 -8.30
CA ALA A 663 -4.45 -26.87 -8.91
C ALA A 663 -4.10 -26.58 -10.38
N ASP A 664 -5.06 -26.04 -11.13
CA ASP A 664 -4.90 -25.66 -12.53
C ASP A 664 -3.76 -24.65 -12.71
N GLN A 665 -3.67 -23.61 -11.85
CA GLN A 665 -2.57 -22.64 -11.88
C GLN A 665 -1.21 -23.27 -11.59
N VAL A 666 -1.15 -24.30 -10.73
CA VAL A 666 0.11 -25.01 -10.43
C VAL A 666 0.52 -25.94 -11.58
N GLU A 667 -0.45 -26.53 -12.29
CA GLU A 667 -0.16 -27.39 -13.44
C GLU A 667 0.14 -26.56 -14.71
N ASP A 668 -0.47 -25.39 -14.88
CA ASP A 668 -0.10 -24.36 -15.86
C ASP A 668 1.35 -23.88 -15.70
N VAL A 669 1.92 -23.91 -14.49
CA VAL A 669 3.36 -23.64 -14.25
C VAL A 669 4.21 -24.81 -14.77
N ARG A 670 3.87 -26.03 -14.35
CA ARG A 670 4.62 -27.26 -14.68
C ARG A 670 4.64 -27.56 -16.17
N THR A 671 3.50 -27.43 -16.84
CA THR A 671 3.35 -27.67 -18.29
C THR A 671 4.16 -26.70 -19.14
N ARG A 672 4.45 -25.50 -18.64
CA ARG A 672 5.37 -24.52 -19.26
C ARG A 672 6.84 -24.70 -18.83
N GLY A 673 7.15 -25.74 -18.05
CA GLY A 673 8.49 -26.03 -17.53
C GLY A 673 8.95 -25.14 -16.36
N GLY A 674 8.08 -24.23 -15.90
CA GLY A 674 8.36 -23.32 -14.80
C GLY A 674 8.39 -24.00 -13.43
N GLN A 675 8.93 -23.31 -12.43
CA GLN A 675 9.05 -23.82 -11.06
C GLN A 675 8.64 -22.78 -10.02
N ILE A 676 8.21 -23.22 -8.84
CA ILE A 676 7.67 -22.35 -7.79
C ILE A 676 8.72 -22.06 -6.72
N VAL A 677 9.02 -20.79 -6.50
CA VAL A 677 9.81 -20.26 -5.38
C VAL A 677 8.86 -19.62 -4.37
N LEU A 678 9.14 -19.78 -3.08
CA LEU A 678 8.44 -19.07 -2.01
C LEU A 678 9.32 -17.91 -1.52
N VAL A 679 8.83 -16.67 -1.66
CA VAL A 679 9.59 -15.47 -1.28
C VAL A 679 9.07 -14.92 0.06
N SER A 680 9.96 -14.93 1.05
CA SER A 680 9.79 -14.29 2.36
C SER A 680 10.21 -12.82 2.28
N GLY A 681 9.51 -11.95 3.01
CA GLY A 681 9.71 -10.50 2.94
C GLY A 681 8.98 -9.74 4.06
N LYS A 682 9.03 -8.40 4.01
CA LYS A 682 8.49 -7.50 5.04
C LYS A 682 7.00 -7.19 4.82
N PHE A 683 6.17 -8.24 4.83
CA PHE A 683 4.71 -8.14 4.94
C PHE A 683 4.27 -7.73 6.36
N ASP A 684 3.04 -7.22 6.50
CA ASP A 684 2.40 -7.14 7.83
C ASP A 684 2.21 -8.56 8.39
N PRO A 685 2.49 -8.83 9.68
CA PRO A 685 2.27 -10.14 10.26
C PRO A 685 0.77 -10.49 10.27
N PRO A 686 0.37 -11.73 9.91
CA PRO A 686 -1.03 -12.15 9.84
C PRO A 686 -1.62 -12.44 11.24
N SER A 687 -1.53 -11.46 12.13
CA SER A 687 -1.99 -11.53 13.52
C SER A 687 -3.49 -11.78 13.66
N TRP A 688 -4.27 -11.39 12.64
CA TRP A 688 -5.68 -11.70 12.50
C TRP A 688 -5.92 -13.23 12.47
N ALA A 689 -5.18 -13.96 11.63
CA ALA A 689 -5.34 -15.40 11.41
C ALA A 689 -5.14 -16.23 12.69
N TYR A 690 -4.19 -15.85 13.56
CA TYR A 690 -3.98 -16.54 14.84
C TYR A 690 -5.16 -16.36 15.80
N THR A 691 -5.93 -15.27 15.67
CA THR A 691 -7.01 -14.90 16.60
C THR A 691 -8.41 -15.32 16.14
N GLU A 692 -8.58 -15.86 14.94
CA GLU A 692 -9.89 -16.23 14.37
C GLU A 692 -10.63 -17.25 15.23
N ASP A 693 -9.94 -18.31 15.68
CA ASP A 693 -10.52 -19.33 16.55
C ASP A 693 -11.02 -18.74 17.89
N LEU A 694 -10.30 -17.76 18.44
CA LEU A 694 -10.71 -17.07 19.67
C LEU A 694 -11.95 -16.21 19.46
N TYR A 695 -12.02 -15.49 18.33
CA TYR A 695 -13.19 -14.69 17.99
C TYR A 695 -14.41 -15.57 17.69
N PHE A 696 -14.24 -16.62 16.89
CA PHE A 696 -15.29 -17.57 16.54
C PHE A 696 -15.86 -18.32 17.75
N GLN A 697 -15.02 -18.63 18.75
CA GLN A 697 -15.47 -19.19 20.02
C GLN A 697 -16.19 -18.15 20.90
N SER A 698 -15.69 -16.90 20.94
CA SER A 698 -16.25 -15.85 21.82
C SER A 698 -17.69 -15.43 21.49
N GLU A 699 -18.12 -15.46 20.22
CA GLU A 699 -19.51 -15.15 19.85
C GLU A 699 -20.50 -16.27 20.21
N GLY A 700 -20.03 -17.40 20.74
CA GLY A 700 -20.88 -18.49 21.24
C GLY A 700 -21.28 -18.40 22.72
N ASP A 701 -20.65 -17.51 23.51
CA ASP A 701 -20.68 -17.59 24.99
C ASP A 701 -21.16 -16.30 25.70
N ASP A 702 -21.07 -15.12 25.05
CA ASP A 702 -21.42 -13.82 25.66
C ASP A 702 -22.50 -13.04 24.86
N GLY A 703 -23.61 -12.70 25.52
CA GLY A 703 -24.65 -11.80 25.00
C GLY A 703 -24.48 -10.35 25.49
N ASP A 704 -24.62 -9.38 24.58
CA ASP A 704 -24.69 -7.93 24.85
C ASP A 704 -23.58 -7.32 25.77
N GLY A 705 -22.35 -7.81 25.63
CA GLY A 705 -21.16 -7.16 26.19
C GLY A 705 -20.79 -5.86 25.45
N ILE A 706 -20.78 -4.73 26.15
CA ILE A 706 -20.46 -3.41 25.58
C ILE A 706 -18.94 -3.25 25.35
N GLU A 707 -18.42 -3.78 24.24
CA GLU A 707 -17.08 -3.41 23.75
C GLU A 707 -17.06 -1.97 23.22
N GLY A 708 -16.57 -1.05 24.05
CA GLY A 708 -16.29 0.34 23.64
C GLY A 708 -15.05 0.43 22.75
N VAL A 709 -15.13 1.22 21.68
CA VAL A 709 -13.98 1.49 20.78
C VAL A 709 -13.02 2.48 21.44
N GLY A 710 -12.20 1.97 22.37
CA GLY A 710 -11.14 2.71 23.02
C GLY A 710 -9.86 2.75 22.17
N LEU A 711 -9.66 3.84 21.43
CA LEU A 711 -8.37 4.21 20.85
C LEU A 711 -7.68 5.19 21.80
N SER A 712 -6.60 4.75 22.46
CA SER A 712 -5.65 5.64 23.14
C SER A 712 -4.22 5.18 22.89
N SER A 713 -3.43 6.09 22.31
CA SER A 713 -2.01 5.87 22.01
C SER A 713 -1.17 7.03 22.54
N SER A 714 -1.24 7.22 23.87
CA SER A 714 -0.34 8.10 24.63
C SER A 714 0.13 7.34 25.87
N ALA A 715 1.41 7.50 26.21
CA ALA A 715 2.00 6.90 27.39
C ALA A 715 2.57 8.01 28.28
N GLU A 716 1.79 8.43 29.27
CA GLU A 716 2.28 9.14 30.45
C GLU A 716 1.33 8.88 31.63
N GLY A 717 1.83 9.05 32.85
CA GLY A 717 1.19 8.51 34.06
C GLY A 717 0.63 9.59 34.98
N VAL A 718 -0.65 9.44 35.34
CA VAL A 718 -1.28 10.15 36.47
C VAL A 718 -2.07 9.10 37.27
N GLU A 719 -1.85 9.05 38.58
CA GLU A 719 -2.62 8.19 39.49
C GLU A 719 -3.89 8.92 39.94
N VAL A 720 -5.04 8.24 39.90
CA VAL A 720 -6.31 8.72 40.46
C VAL A 720 -7.03 7.54 41.11
N ASP A 721 -7.23 7.62 42.43
CA ASP A 721 -7.99 6.63 43.20
C ASP A 721 -9.49 6.72 42.93
N SER A 722 -10.17 5.57 42.92
CA SER A 722 -11.61 5.45 43.17
C SER A 722 -11.99 4.00 43.53
N GLU A 723 -12.79 3.83 44.56
CA GLU A 723 -13.07 2.51 45.14
C GLU A 723 -14.23 1.75 44.45
N GLY A 724 -14.06 0.43 44.37
CA GLY A 724 -15.04 -0.50 44.94
C GLY A 724 -16.45 -0.60 44.33
N VAL A 725 -16.59 -1.36 43.23
CA VAL A 725 -17.82 -2.13 42.97
C VAL A 725 -17.46 -3.60 42.75
N LYS A 726 -18.11 -4.51 43.50
CA LYS A 726 -17.95 -5.96 43.34
C LYS A 726 -18.93 -6.47 42.28
N GLY A 727 -18.39 -6.97 41.17
CA GLY A 727 -19.12 -7.83 40.22
C GLY A 727 -18.63 -9.28 40.34
N GLU A 728 -19.56 -10.24 40.25
CA GLU A 728 -19.34 -11.63 40.67
C GLU A 728 -18.60 -12.50 39.64
N ASN A 729 -18.43 -13.80 39.95
CA ASN A 729 -17.42 -14.66 39.33
C ASN A 729 -17.88 -15.31 38.01
N ALA A 730 -17.33 -14.85 36.89
CA ALA A 730 -17.22 -15.65 35.67
C ALA A 730 -15.97 -16.55 35.75
N THR A 731 -16.12 -17.75 36.31
CA THR A 731 -15.02 -18.71 36.52
C THR A 731 -14.76 -19.52 35.25
N ILE A 732 -14.09 -18.93 34.26
CA ILE A 732 -13.61 -19.66 33.08
C ILE A 732 -12.75 -20.84 33.55
N SER A 733 -13.13 -22.06 33.20
CA SER A 733 -12.49 -23.27 33.73
C SER A 733 -11.13 -23.53 33.06
N ASP A 734 -10.05 -23.47 33.84
CA ASP A 734 -8.63 -23.57 33.46
C ASP A 734 -8.18 -24.93 32.84
N LYS A 735 -9.09 -25.73 32.27
CA LYS A 735 -8.85 -27.14 31.90
C LYS A 735 -8.85 -27.46 30.40
N ASN A 736 -9.09 -26.48 29.52
CA ASN A 736 -9.09 -26.70 28.07
C ASN A 736 -8.42 -25.58 27.23
N ALA A 737 -7.72 -24.64 27.87
CA ALA A 737 -6.98 -23.59 27.18
C ALA A 737 -5.73 -24.16 26.46
N ARG A 738 -5.92 -24.71 25.27
CA ARG A 738 -4.83 -25.08 24.36
C ARG A 738 -3.96 -23.84 24.10
N SER A 739 -2.66 -23.97 24.31
CA SER A 739 -1.69 -22.91 24.03
C SER A 739 -1.63 -22.61 22.53
N VAL A 740 -2.32 -21.55 22.08
CA VAL A 740 -2.26 -21.10 20.68
C VAL A 740 -0.89 -20.44 20.45
N PRO A 741 -0.08 -20.92 19.48
CA PRO A 741 1.22 -20.31 19.20
C PRO A 741 1.11 -18.81 18.90
N TRP A 742 2.13 -18.05 19.33
CA TRP A 742 2.19 -16.60 19.23
C TRP A 742 1.09 -15.81 19.98
N ILE A 743 0.33 -16.42 20.91
CA ILE A 743 -0.69 -15.70 21.72
C ILE A 743 -0.39 -15.79 23.22
N GLU A 744 -0.38 -14.62 23.88
CA GLU A 744 -0.30 -14.46 25.33
C GLU A 744 -1.71 -14.20 25.90
N ILE A 745 -2.21 -15.08 26.78
CA ILE A 745 -3.50 -14.88 27.48
C ILE A 745 -3.21 -14.16 28.81
N LEU A 746 -3.85 -13.00 29.02
CA LEU A 746 -3.60 -12.10 30.15
C LEU A 746 -4.54 -12.42 31.31
N THR A 747 -4.04 -13.07 32.36
CA THR A 747 -4.79 -13.31 33.61
C THR A 747 -5.06 -12.01 34.36
N ARG A 748 -6.14 -11.99 35.17
CA ARG A 748 -6.73 -10.77 35.77
C ARG A 748 -5.78 -9.95 36.66
N ASN A 749 -4.68 -10.55 37.14
CA ASN A 749 -3.71 -9.91 38.03
C ASN A 749 -2.62 -9.10 37.28
N GLN A 750 -2.47 -9.27 35.97
CA GLN A 750 -1.61 -8.40 35.17
C GLN A 750 -2.40 -7.12 34.82
N LYS A 751 -1.95 -5.96 35.34
CA LYS A 751 -2.62 -4.63 35.26
C LYS A 751 -3.42 -4.42 33.96
N ARG A 752 -4.72 -4.73 33.99
CA ARG A 752 -5.65 -4.50 32.87
C ARG A 752 -6.10 -3.04 32.91
N GLY A 753 -5.80 -2.29 31.86
CA GLY A 753 -6.53 -1.05 31.57
C GLY A 753 -7.98 -1.38 31.20
N ALA A 754 -8.93 -0.50 31.54
CA ALA A 754 -10.32 -0.68 31.16
C ALA A 754 -10.45 -0.81 29.62
N GLY A 755 -11.17 -1.84 29.15
CA GLY A 755 -11.29 -2.15 27.72
C GLY A 755 -10.10 -2.90 27.09
N SER A 756 -9.06 -3.29 27.86
CA SER A 756 -7.96 -4.10 27.31
C SER A 756 -8.37 -5.57 27.09
N LYS A 757 -8.05 -6.10 25.89
CA LYS A 757 -8.36 -7.48 25.48
C LYS A 757 -7.73 -8.52 26.42
N VAL A 758 -8.38 -9.68 26.54
CA VAL A 758 -7.93 -10.81 27.35
C VAL A 758 -6.68 -11.51 26.77
N TRP A 759 -6.25 -11.18 25.55
CA TRP A 759 -5.05 -11.72 24.91
C TRP A 759 -4.26 -10.69 24.09
N ARG A 760 -2.99 -10.99 23.81
CA ARG A 760 -2.08 -10.23 22.91
C ARG A 760 -1.36 -11.19 21.96
N VAL A 761 -1.05 -10.74 20.75
CA VAL A 761 -0.23 -11.48 19.78
C VAL A 761 1.24 -11.09 19.93
N ARG A 762 2.13 -12.09 19.99
CA ARG A 762 3.57 -11.95 20.25
C ARG A 762 4.38 -12.96 19.44
N ARG A 763 5.12 -12.49 18.43
CA ARG A 763 5.92 -13.35 17.53
C ARG A 763 7.06 -14.08 18.24
N ASP A 764 7.53 -13.59 19.37
CA ASP A 764 8.56 -14.20 20.21
C ASP A 764 8.08 -15.47 20.93
N LEU A 765 6.79 -15.60 21.27
CA LEU A 765 6.28 -16.76 22.02
C LEU A 765 6.22 -18.06 21.20
N GLY A 766 6.18 -17.99 19.87
CA GLY A 766 6.22 -19.18 19.01
C GLY A 766 7.61 -19.79 18.83
N ARG A 767 8.65 -19.22 19.45
CA ARG A 767 9.99 -19.82 19.53
C ARG A 767 10.13 -20.86 20.64
N VAL A 768 9.11 -21.03 21.48
CA VAL A 768 9.05 -22.14 22.43
C VAL A 768 8.70 -23.38 21.62
N GLY A 769 9.73 -24.15 21.25
CA GLY A 769 9.59 -25.38 20.49
C GLY A 769 8.69 -26.41 21.17
N ASN A 770 8.24 -27.38 20.38
CA ASN A 770 7.36 -28.46 20.82
C ASN A 770 7.92 -29.12 22.11
N PRO A 771 7.20 -29.11 23.25
CA PRO A 771 7.70 -29.77 24.45
C PRO A 771 7.75 -31.28 24.19
N ALA A 772 8.93 -31.88 24.35
CA ALA A 772 9.08 -33.32 24.18
C ALA A 772 8.27 -34.08 25.25
N GLY A 773 7.25 -34.82 24.82
CA GLY A 773 6.29 -35.54 25.66
C GLY A 773 5.18 -36.20 24.85
#